data_AF-A0A669P530-F1
#
_entry.id   AF-A0A669P530-F1
#
_cell.length_a   1.000
_cell.length_b   1.000
_cell.length_c   1.000
_cell.angle_alpha   90.00
_cell.angle_beta   90.00
_cell.angle_gamma   90.00
#
_symmetry.space_group_name_H-M   'P 1'
#
loop_
_entity.id
_entity.type
_entity.pdbx_description
1 polymer ?
#
loop_
_entity_poly.entity_id
_entity_poly.type
_entity_poly.pdbx_seq_one_letter_code
_entity_poly.pdbx_strand_id
1 'polypeptide(L)'
;MAQRAGGRALCLLRGRLLPPGPAAARLGSSGPALQRAGGAEEAGEAPRSPRAVVSCLLSGGWGRGGDAPGEAAGRPRVAVSRPRGSACDLPARSAAWRAGPAAWPGRTACAEAGDAEVNSRKKTFTEVQTERLEQADRSVLIKCPSKLNEKKLLQYLSTHGKIDNYFFFENRGVHALIEFSEKSSVASLQAVTGIPRAAEHHVVPYKSRLFTFTLKNPGSQAAEERPVNLSPQFHIPVNELIPKLCCADSISSQMYILLNEYQLTEENIKLRYLACSLVRDFARAYFPDSTVKPFGSSVNTFGKLGCDVDMFLDFRDIQKHPTKMKKGPFEMEYQMKRLPSERLATQKILSIIGDCLDNFGPGYSSVQKILNARCPLVKFSHQPTGFQCDLSVSNSIAIKCSELLYIYGCLDPRVRALVFSLRCWARVHGLTNSVPGTWITNFSLTMMIMFFLQKRSPPIIPTLDQLKELADEKDKHVIGGYDCSFVSDLSKIKPTKNNETLDELLCDFFQYFGNFDFRKNSINLRKGKEVNKPESSPLYIWNPFEQDLNISKNVNQPQLEKFVAVARESAWILQKEDKTQQMINKEPWGLAAVLIPFGKSNPNAMKSRTKGIGSETIKSLLDSLKSVPSSRGKQTEALGCMIVEAPVA
;
A
#
# COMPACT_ATOMS: atom_id res chain seq x y z
N MET A 1 67.50 -43.63 -6.32
CA MET A 1 68.93 -43.33 -6.11
C MET A 1 69.01 -41.87 -5.68
N ALA A 2 69.18 -41.58 -4.38
CA ALA A 2 70.46 -41.44 -3.66
C ALA A 2 71.15 -40.09 -4.01
N GLN A 3 71.62 -39.22 -3.11
CA GLN A 3 71.81 -39.28 -1.65
C GLN A 3 72.22 -37.86 -1.14
N ARG A 4 71.73 -37.49 0.06
CA ARG A 4 72.42 -36.93 1.27
C ARG A 4 73.32 -35.66 1.15
N ALA A 5 73.46 -34.78 2.15
CA ALA A 5 73.33 -34.81 3.62
C ALA A 5 73.00 -33.36 4.11
N GLY A 6 72.55 -33.00 5.33
CA GLY A 6 72.43 -33.55 6.70
C GLY A 6 72.49 -32.31 7.66
N GLY A 7 71.92 -32.22 8.87
CA GLY A 7 71.05 -33.07 9.68
C GLY A 7 70.70 -32.43 11.05
N ARG A 8 69.73 -33.06 11.74
CA ARG A 8 69.45 -33.16 13.21
C ARG A 8 69.08 -31.87 13.99
N ALA A 9 68.12 -31.87 14.93
CA ALA A 9 67.63 -32.91 15.82
C ALA A 9 66.12 -32.81 16.18
N LEU A 10 65.59 -33.94 16.64
CA LEU A 10 64.20 -34.29 16.98
C LEU A 10 64.00 -34.22 18.50
N CYS A 11 62.78 -33.93 18.97
CA CYS A 11 62.11 -34.77 19.98
C CYS A 11 60.60 -34.48 20.09
N LEU A 12 59.80 -35.53 19.89
CA LEU A 12 58.36 -35.67 20.09
C LEU A 12 58.13 -36.44 21.40
N LEU A 13 57.02 -36.20 22.12
CA LEU A 13 56.01 -37.25 22.40
C LEU A 13 54.80 -36.76 23.21
N ARG A 14 53.66 -37.38 22.86
CA ARG A 14 52.29 -37.29 23.39
C ARG A 14 52.10 -38.10 24.69
N GLY A 15 51.03 -37.79 25.44
CA GLY A 15 50.28 -38.72 26.31
C GLY A 15 49.12 -37.99 27.02
N ARG A 16 47.85 -38.16 26.59
CA ARG A 16 46.81 -39.15 26.98
C ARG A 16 45.87 -38.68 28.11
N LEU A 17 44.57 -38.76 27.80
CA LEU A 17 43.35 -38.55 28.61
C LEU A 17 43.22 -39.54 29.79
N LEU A 18 42.42 -39.17 30.81
CA LEU A 18 41.46 -40.01 31.59
C LEU A 18 40.67 -39.12 32.63
N PRO A 19 39.56 -39.58 33.27
CA PRO A 19 38.23 -38.92 33.31
C PRO A 19 37.79 -38.41 34.71
N PRO A 20 36.58 -37.80 34.88
CA PRO A 20 36.03 -37.50 36.20
C PRO A 20 35.09 -38.61 36.73
N GLY A 21 35.19 -38.89 38.03
CA GLY A 21 34.33 -39.82 38.78
C GLY A 21 34.12 -39.34 40.24
N PRO A 22 33.15 -39.91 40.98
CA PRO A 22 32.16 -39.13 41.75
C PRO A 22 32.14 -39.36 43.29
N ALA A 23 31.49 -38.47 44.06
CA ALA A 23 30.82 -38.67 45.37
C ALA A 23 30.34 -37.29 45.88
N ALA A 24 29.10 -36.96 46.31
CA ALA A 24 28.07 -37.56 47.17
C ALA A 24 27.94 -36.85 48.55
N ALA A 25 26.92 -35.98 48.64
CA ALA A 25 25.89 -35.80 49.70
C ALA A 25 26.20 -35.49 51.20
N ARG A 26 25.25 -34.68 51.75
CA ARG A 26 24.78 -34.46 53.16
C ARG A 26 25.25 -33.14 53.81
N LEU A 27 24.48 -32.39 54.63
CA LEU A 27 23.09 -32.33 55.12
C LEU A 27 22.92 -31.04 55.97
N GLY A 28 21.68 -30.51 56.09
CA GLY A 28 21.17 -29.66 57.19
C GLY A 28 21.20 -28.13 56.95
N SER A 29 20.12 -27.32 56.81
CA SER A 29 18.78 -27.16 57.42
C SER A 29 18.73 -26.24 58.65
N SER A 30 18.14 -25.04 58.51
CA SER A 30 17.17 -24.43 59.45
C SER A 30 16.76 -23.00 59.01
N GLY A 31 15.46 -22.76 58.84
CA GLY A 31 14.83 -21.42 58.79
C GLY A 31 14.71 -20.81 60.21
N PRO A 32 13.87 -19.78 60.47
CA PRO A 32 12.44 -19.79 60.09
C PRO A 32 11.84 -18.43 59.64
N ALA A 33 10.57 -18.50 59.25
CA ALA A 33 9.65 -17.41 58.90
C ALA A 33 8.94 -16.81 60.13
N LEU A 34 8.37 -15.60 60.00
CA LEU A 34 7.14 -15.23 60.72
C LEU A 34 6.33 -14.13 60.02
N GLN A 35 5.01 -14.21 60.23
CA GLN A 35 3.90 -13.51 59.58
C GLN A 35 3.37 -12.30 60.38
N ARG A 36 2.67 -11.40 59.65
CA ARG A 36 1.45 -10.60 59.98
C ARG A 36 1.47 -9.56 61.12
N ALA A 37 1.01 -8.32 60.83
CA ALA A 37 -0.36 -7.82 61.07
C ALA A 37 -0.50 -6.27 60.94
N GLY A 38 -1.67 -5.80 60.42
CA GLY A 38 -2.37 -4.50 60.63
C GLY A 38 -1.65 -3.18 60.23
N GLY A 39 -2.26 -2.09 59.76
CA GLY A 39 -3.64 -1.60 59.61
C GLY A 39 -3.62 -0.04 59.67
N ALA A 40 -4.61 0.62 59.03
CA ALA A 40 -4.99 2.07 59.08
C ALA A 40 -4.19 3.07 58.19
N GLU A 41 -4.86 3.69 57.18
CA GLU A 41 -5.30 5.12 57.09
C GLU A 41 -4.15 6.08 56.69
N GLU A 42 -4.23 7.08 55.81
CA GLU A 42 -5.30 7.85 55.16
C GLU A 42 -4.66 8.65 53.98
N ALA A 43 -5.49 9.42 53.25
CA ALA A 43 -5.16 10.54 52.35
C ALA A 43 -4.72 10.23 50.90
N GLY A 44 -5.51 10.75 49.97
CA GLY A 44 -5.44 10.48 48.54
C GLY A 44 -4.57 11.43 47.73
N GLU A 45 -4.36 11.06 46.47
CA GLU A 45 -4.07 12.00 45.39
C GLU A 45 -4.38 11.36 44.03
N ALA A 46 -5.04 12.15 43.17
CA ALA A 46 -5.49 11.76 41.84
C ALA A 46 -4.33 11.55 40.85
N PRO A 47 -4.45 10.67 39.83
CA PRO A 47 -3.44 10.58 38.79
C PRO A 47 -3.62 11.73 37.78
N ARG A 48 -2.65 12.66 37.81
CA ARG A 48 -2.47 13.72 36.82
C ARG A 48 -2.09 13.13 35.45
N SER A 49 -2.73 13.68 34.42
CA SER A 49 -2.36 13.58 33.00
C SER A 49 -0.95 14.11 32.71
N PRO A 50 -0.24 13.61 31.69
CA PRO A 50 0.78 14.38 31.01
C PRO A 50 0.22 15.03 29.74
N ARG A 51 -0.03 16.35 29.82
CA ARG A 51 -0.02 17.25 28.66
C ARG A 51 1.44 17.56 28.33
N ALA A 52 1.90 17.23 27.12
CA ALA A 52 3.13 17.77 26.58
C ALA A 52 2.82 19.13 25.92
N VAL A 53 3.33 20.19 26.51
CA VAL A 53 3.31 21.56 25.99
C VAL A 53 4.60 21.79 25.20
N VAL A 54 4.41 22.33 24.00
CA VAL A 54 5.40 22.93 23.12
C VAL A 54 6.02 24.16 23.79
N SER A 55 7.35 24.30 23.77
CA SER A 55 7.98 25.61 23.88
C SER A 55 9.29 25.68 23.10
N CYS A 56 9.37 26.78 22.34
CA CYS A 56 10.50 27.33 21.59
C CYS A 56 11.76 27.57 22.43
N LEU A 57 12.89 27.69 21.73
CA LEU A 57 13.96 28.61 22.08
C LEU A 57 14.23 29.56 20.90
N LEU A 58 14.06 30.85 21.18
CA LEU A 58 14.49 32.01 20.39
C LEU A 58 15.60 32.72 21.18
N SER A 59 16.59 33.22 20.46
CA SER A 59 17.45 34.37 20.78
C SER A 59 17.69 35.05 19.42
N GLY A 60 17.32 36.30 19.12
CA GLY A 60 17.41 37.58 19.85
C GLY A 60 18.78 38.23 19.52
N GLY A 61 18.96 39.41 18.92
CA GLY A 61 18.11 40.45 18.33
C GLY A 61 18.98 41.67 17.88
N TRP A 62 18.37 42.61 17.13
CA TRP A 62 18.72 44.04 16.92
C TRP A 62 19.96 44.38 16.05
N GLY A 63 19.89 45.20 14.98
CA GLY A 63 19.61 46.65 14.96
C GLY A 63 19.73 47.26 13.53
N ARG A 64 19.36 48.55 13.40
CA ARG A 64 18.92 49.31 12.20
C ARG A 64 20.01 49.98 11.34
N GLY A 65 19.60 50.41 10.13
CA GLY A 65 20.11 51.57 9.35
C GLY A 65 21.16 51.21 8.31
N GLY A 66 21.21 51.72 7.07
CA GLY A 66 20.52 52.78 6.34
C GLY A 66 21.24 52.94 4.99
N ASP A 67 20.62 53.66 4.06
CA ASP A 67 21.20 54.31 2.87
C ASP A 67 21.50 53.50 1.58
N ALA A 68 20.65 53.77 0.58
CA ALA A 68 21.02 53.89 -0.85
C ALA A 68 21.67 55.29 -1.07
N PRO A 69 22.41 55.56 -2.16
CA PRO A 69 21.93 55.69 -3.55
C PRO A 69 22.89 54.99 -4.55
N GLY A 70 22.70 54.87 -5.88
CA GLY A 70 21.82 55.47 -6.88
C GLY A 70 22.64 55.63 -8.18
N GLU A 71 22.05 55.27 -9.33
CA GLU A 71 22.39 55.74 -10.70
C GLU A 71 23.78 55.36 -11.29
N ALA A 72 24.02 55.18 -12.60
CA ALA A 72 23.21 55.25 -13.82
C ALA A 72 24.02 54.63 -15.00
N ALA A 73 23.27 54.37 -16.08
CA ALA A 73 23.66 54.54 -17.49
C ALA A 73 24.62 53.55 -18.18
N GLY A 74 24.21 53.17 -19.41
CA GLY A 74 25.12 53.11 -20.54
C GLY A 74 25.11 51.83 -21.38
N ARG A 75 24.21 51.76 -22.37
CA ARG A 75 24.47 50.99 -23.61
C ARG A 75 25.67 51.61 -24.35
N PRO A 76 26.29 50.90 -25.32
CA PRO A 76 25.83 51.05 -26.70
C PRO A 76 25.84 49.72 -27.49
N ARG A 77 25.58 49.87 -28.78
CA ARG A 77 24.99 48.97 -29.76
C ARG A 77 25.88 49.05 -31.03
N VAL A 78 25.66 48.11 -31.97
CA VAL A 78 25.87 48.21 -33.44
C VAL A 78 27.19 47.69 -34.04
N ALA A 79 27.05 46.70 -34.95
CA ALA A 79 27.46 46.70 -36.38
C ALA A 79 27.27 45.27 -36.94
N VAL A 80 26.24 44.93 -37.73
CA VAL A 80 26.01 45.13 -39.19
C VAL A 80 27.11 44.57 -40.09
N SER A 81 26.81 43.48 -40.81
CA SER A 81 27.04 43.33 -42.27
C SER A 81 26.47 42.01 -42.82
N ARG A 82 25.62 42.13 -43.86
CA ARG A 82 25.34 41.13 -44.92
C ARG A 82 26.28 41.46 -46.13
N PRO A 83 26.24 40.89 -47.38
CA PRO A 83 25.26 39.98 -48.03
C PRO A 83 25.84 38.97 -49.07
N ARG A 84 24.92 38.40 -49.90
CA ARG A 84 25.02 37.78 -51.26
C ARG A 84 24.93 36.24 -51.26
N GLY A 85 24.16 35.56 -52.11
CA GLY A 85 23.24 35.96 -53.20
C GLY A 85 23.04 34.79 -54.20
N SER A 86 21.90 34.80 -54.92
CA SER A 86 21.50 34.03 -56.14
C SER A 86 21.05 32.57 -56.00
N ALA A 87 20.13 31.99 -56.79
CA ALA A 87 19.00 32.44 -57.64
C ALA A 87 18.34 31.17 -58.27
N CYS A 88 17.00 31.18 -58.46
CA CYS A 88 16.18 30.56 -59.54
C CYS A 88 16.22 29.02 -59.80
N ASP A 89 15.17 28.29 -60.20
CA ASP A 89 13.73 28.50 -60.45
C ASP A 89 13.03 27.11 -60.69
N LEU A 90 11.88 26.87 -60.02
CA LEU A 90 10.56 26.31 -60.46
C LEU A 90 10.42 25.00 -61.33
N PRO A 91 9.20 24.40 -61.51
CA PRO A 91 7.97 24.35 -60.69
C PRO A 91 7.26 22.95 -60.64
N ALA A 92 6.30 22.75 -59.72
CA ALA A 92 4.87 22.45 -60.01
C ALA A 92 4.08 21.89 -58.79
N ARG A 93 3.01 22.63 -58.42
CA ARG A 93 1.65 22.23 -57.97
C ARG A 93 1.53 21.07 -56.94
N SER A 94 0.76 21.11 -55.86
CA SER A 94 -0.29 22.01 -55.32
C SER A 94 -0.77 21.37 -54.01
N ALA A 95 -0.95 22.13 -52.91
CA ALA A 95 -2.07 21.97 -51.96
C ALA A 95 -1.91 22.87 -50.71
N ALA A 96 -2.86 23.78 -50.59
CA ALA A 96 -3.48 24.35 -49.39
C ALA A 96 -2.67 24.49 -48.08
N TRP A 97 -2.49 25.76 -47.71
CA TRP A 97 -2.14 26.24 -46.38
C TRP A 97 -3.28 26.01 -45.38
N ARG A 98 -2.93 25.62 -44.14
CA ARG A 98 -3.46 26.22 -42.89
C ARG A 98 -2.53 25.90 -41.72
N ALA A 99 -2.12 26.96 -41.03
CA ALA A 99 -1.16 26.97 -39.94
C ALA A 99 -1.61 26.13 -38.73
N GLY A 100 -0.69 25.35 -38.16
CA GLY A 100 -0.87 24.66 -36.87
C GLY A 100 -0.14 25.40 -35.74
N PRO A 101 -0.71 25.47 -34.52
CA PRO A 101 0.03 25.93 -33.35
C PRO A 101 0.87 24.81 -32.72
N ALA A 102 1.92 25.23 -32.02
CA ALA A 102 3.04 24.45 -31.49
C ALA A 102 2.65 23.19 -30.68
N ALA A 103 3.36 22.09 -30.96
CA ALA A 103 3.26 20.82 -30.26
C ALA A 103 3.96 20.87 -28.89
N TRP A 104 3.25 20.42 -27.85
CA TRP A 104 3.80 20.11 -26.53
C TRP A 104 4.43 18.70 -26.53
N PRO A 105 5.57 18.49 -25.85
CA PRO A 105 6.22 17.17 -25.78
C PRO A 105 5.52 16.31 -24.73
N GLY A 106 4.67 15.38 -25.16
CA GLY A 106 3.99 14.47 -24.22
C GLY A 106 3.29 13.24 -24.82
N ARG A 107 3.38 13.01 -26.14
CA ARG A 107 2.62 11.91 -26.77
C ARG A 107 3.29 10.53 -26.76
N THR A 108 4.57 10.42 -26.42
CA THR A 108 5.29 9.13 -26.46
C THR A 108 5.11 8.29 -25.19
N ALA A 109 4.85 8.88 -24.02
CA ALA A 109 4.72 8.14 -22.76
C ALA A 109 3.38 7.37 -22.60
N CYS A 110 2.31 7.79 -23.27
CA CYS A 110 1.01 7.12 -23.16
C CYS A 110 0.92 5.81 -23.96
N ALA A 111 1.74 5.64 -25.00
CA ALA A 111 1.69 4.44 -25.85
C ALA A 111 2.34 3.22 -25.17
N GLU A 112 3.50 3.41 -24.51
CA GLU A 112 4.20 2.34 -23.81
C GLU A 112 3.48 1.87 -22.53
N ALA A 113 2.80 2.79 -21.83
CA ALA A 113 1.95 2.43 -20.69
C ALA A 113 0.72 1.59 -21.12
N GLY A 114 0.15 1.88 -22.29
CA GLY A 114 -0.97 1.13 -22.86
C GLY A 114 -0.62 -0.32 -23.21
N ASP A 115 0.56 -0.56 -23.79
CA ASP A 115 1.01 -1.91 -24.14
C ASP A 115 1.35 -2.77 -22.90
N ALA A 116 1.94 -2.17 -21.85
CA ALA A 116 2.17 -2.86 -20.58
C ALA A 116 0.86 -3.20 -19.84
N GLU A 117 -0.12 -2.28 -19.86
CA GLU A 117 -1.43 -2.48 -19.23
C GLU A 117 -2.25 -3.56 -19.96
N VAL A 118 -2.19 -3.61 -21.29
CA VAL A 118 -2.84 -4.66 -22.12
C VAL A 118 -2.18 -6.03 -21.92
N ASN A 119 -0.85 -6.11 -21.79
CA ASN A 119 -0.17 -7.39 -21.57
C ASN A 119 -0.37 -7.93 -20.13
N SER A 120 -0.55 -7.05 -19.15
CA SER A 120 -0.86 -7.42 -17.77
C SER A 120 -2.23 -8.09 -17.61
N ARG A 121 -3.20 -7.77 -18.47
CA ARG A 121 -4.55 -8.38 -18.47
C ARG A 121 -4.57 -9.87 -18.83
N LYS A 122 -3.46 -10.42 -19.33
CA LYS A 122 -3.33 -11.86 -19.66
C LYS A 122 -2.70 -12.69 -18.56
N LYS A 123 -1.99 -12.08 -17.61
CA LYS A 123 -1.28 -12.79 -16.54
C LYS A 123 -2.15 -12.85 -15.29
N THR A 124 -2.14 -14.01 -14.64
CA THR A 124 -2.76 -14.18 -13.32
C THR A 124 -1.96 -13.42 -12.24
N PHE A 125 -2.61 -13.11 -11.13
CA PHE A 125 -1.96 -12.50 -9.97
C PHE A 125 -0.70 -13.26 -9.51
N THR A 126 -0.77 -14.59 -9.50
CA THR A 126 0.33 -15.46 -9.08
C THR A 126 1.51 -15.42 -10.05
N GLU A 127 1.24 -15.36 -11.36
CA GLU A 127 2.30 -15.20 -12.39
C GLU A 127 3.00 -13.85 -12.26
N VAL A 128 2.24 -12.76 -12.08
CA VAL A 128 2.79 -11.42 -11.85
C VAL A 128 3.69 -11.43 -10.61
N GLN A 129 3.23 -11.96 -9.49
CA GLN A 129 4.04 -12.07 -8.26
C GLN A 129 5.33 -12.88 -8.49
N THR A 130 5.25 -13.97 -9.25
CA THR A 130 6.41 -14.84 -9.53
C THR A 130 7.46 -14.12 -10.37
N GLU A 131 7.04 -13.43 -11.43
CA GLU A 131 7.90 -12.63 -12.30
C GLU A 131 8.58 -11.49 -11.54
N ARG A 132 7.83 -10.74 -10.73
CA ARG A 132 8.37 -9.63 -9.94
C ARG A 132 9.37 -10.10 -8.87
N LEU A 133 9.13 -11.27 -8.26
CA LEU A 133 10.07 -11.87 -7.32
C LEU A 133 11.36 -12.38 -8.00
N GLU A 134 11.25 -12.88 -9.24
CA GLU A 134 12.41 -13.27 -10.06
C GLU A 134 13.30 -12.06 -10.38
N GLN A 135 12.69 -10.98 -10.88
CA GLN A 135 13.38 -9.71 -11.14
C GLN A 135 14.06 -9.16 -9.88
N ALA A 136 13.35 -9.19 -8.75
CA ALA A 136 13.89 -8.75 -7.46
C ALA A 136 15.04 -9.62 -6.96
N ASP A 137 15.09 -10.91 -7.29
CA ASP A 137 16.15 -11.85 -6.88
C ASP A 137 17.50 -11.56 -7.53
N ARG A 138 17.48 -10.95 -8.73
CA ARG A 138 18.65 -10.50 -9.49
C ARG A 138 18.85 -8.98 -9.45
N SER A 139 18.17 -8.29 -8.54
CA SER A 139 18.32 -6.85 -8.32
C SER A 139 19.19 -6.53 -7.10
N VAL A 140 19.83 -5.36 -7.11
CA VAL A 140 20.67 -4.83 -6.02
C VAL A 140 20.34 -3.37 -5.73
N LEU A 141 20.70 -2.90 -4.53
CA LEU A 141 20.55 -1.51 -4.13
C LEU A 141 21.91 -0.88 -3.83
N ILE A 142 22.19 0.28 -4.42
CA ILE A 142 23.47 0.96 -4.31
C ILE A 142 23.25 2.36 -3.75
N LYS A 143 23.90 2.70 -2.63
CA LYS A 143 24.06 4.09 -2.19
C LYS A 143 25.14 4.76 -3.03
N CYS A 144 24.76 5.78 -3.78
CA CYS A 144 25.63 6.46 -4.73
C CYS A 144 26.58 7.46 -4.05
N PRO A 145 27.73 7.77 -4.68
CA PRO A 145 28.59 8.87 -4.24
C PRO A 145 27.88 10.23 -4.33
N SER A 146 28.32 11.21 -3.53
CA SER A 146 27.79 12.58 -3.57
C SER A 146 27.96 13.26 -4.93
N LYS A 147 29.07 12.97 -5.63
CA LYS A 147 29.31 13.34 -7.03
C LYS A 147 29.04 12.12 -7.92
N LEU A 148 27.79 11.93 -8.33
CA LEU A 148 27.38 10.81 -9.15
C LEU A 148 27.54 11.11 -10.64
N ASN A 149 28.26 10.25 -11.37
CA ASN A 149 28.23 10.18 -12.82
C ASN A 149 27.51 8.89 -13.24
N GLU A 150 26.30 9.04 -13.76
CA GLU A 150 25.43 7.92 -14.16
C GLU A 150 26.12 7.00 -15.17
N LYS A 151 26.72 7.56 -16.24
CA LYS A 151 27.34 6.77 -17.30
C LYS A 151 28.49 5.92 -16.78
N LYS A 152 29.36 6.49 -15.94
CA LYS A 152 30.49 5.77 -15.34
C LYS A 152 30.02 4.67 -14.40
N LEU A 153 28.99 4.93 -13.60
CA LEU A 153 28.40 3.92 -12.71
C LEU A 153 27.86 2.73 -13.52
N LEU A 154 27.03 3.00 -14.53
CA LEU A 154 26.43 1.96 -15.36
C LEU A 154 27.47 1.21 -16.20
N GLN A 155 28.47 1.90 -16.74
CA GLN A 155 29.56 1.27 -17.48
C GLN A 155 30.35 0.30 -16.58
N TYR A 156 30.65 0.70 -15.34
CA TYR A 156 31.31 -0.18 -14.38
C TYR A 156 30.43 -1.39 -14.04
N LEU A 157 29.16 -1.17 -13.68
CA LEU A 157 28.24 -2.26 -13.32
C LEU A 157 28.02 -3.24 -14.49
N SER A 158 28.02 -2.73 -15.73
CA SER A 158 27.88 -3.56 -16.94
C SER A 158 29.05 -4.53 -17.15
N THR A 159 30.20 -4.32 -16.49
CA THR A 159 31.32 -5.28 -16.51
C THR A 159 31.01 -6.56 -15.72
N HIS A 160 30.03 -6.52 -14.81
CA HIS A 160 29.59 -7.67 -14.02
C HIS A 160 28.45 -8.45 -14.68
N GLY A 161 27.75 -7.86 -15.64
CA GLY A 161 26.64 -8.46 -16.35
C GLY A 161 25.73 -7.40 -16.99
N LYS A 162 24.88 -7.82 -17.94
CA LYS A 162 23.91 -6.94 -18.59
C LYS A 162 22.90 -6.42 -17.56
N ILE A 163 22.49 -5.15 -17.70
CA ILE A 163 21.46 -4.50 -16.88
C ILE A 163 20.18 -4.43 -17.72
N ASP A 164 19.07 -4.95 -17.18
CA ASP A 164 17.76 -4.87 -17.82
C ASP A 164 17.06 -3.55 -17.47
N ASN A 165 17.10 -3.16 -16.19
CA ASN A 165 16.44 -1.96 -15.69
C ASN A 165 17.29 -1.29 -14.60
N TYR A 166 17.17 0.04 -14.50
CA TYR A 166 17.69 0.79 -13.37
C TYR A 166 16.91 2.08 -13.16
N PHE A 167 16.94 2.62 -11.95
CA PHE A 167 16.45 3.97 -11.66
C PHE A 167 17.12 4.52 -10.41
N PHE A 168 17.08 5.85 -10.27
CA PHE A 168 17.57 6.55 -9.08
C PHE A 168 16.41 7.08 -8.26
N PHE A 169 16.59 7.14 -6.94
CA PHE A 169 15.64 7.78 -6.04
C PHE A 169 16.38 8.44 -4.88
N GLU A 170 15.75 9.46 -4.30
CA GLU A 170 16.31 10.21 -3.18
C GLU A 170 15.82 9.65 -1.85
N ASN A 171 16.75 9.35 -0.95
CA ASN A 171 16.46 8.94 0.41
C ASN A 171 17.71 9.09 1.29
N ARG A 172 17.90 10.29 1.89
CA ARG A 172 19.12 10.66 2.64
C ARG A 172 20.39 10.44 1.79
N GLY A 173 20.35 11.01 0.58
CA GLY A 173 21.28 10.80 -0.51
C GLY A 173 20.66 10.00 -1.65
N VAL A 174 21.35 10.01 -2.79
CA VAL A 174 20.91 9.30 -3.99
C VAL A 174 21.18 7.80 -3.86
N HIS A 175 20.15 7.01 -4.13
CA HIS A 175 20.24 5.56 -4.23
C HIS A 175 19.89 5.11 -5.65
N ALA A 176 20.46 3.99 -6.09
CA ALA A 176 20.16 3.34 -7.35
C ALA A 176 19.66 1.90 -7.12
N LEU A 177 18.56 1.54 -7.75
CA LEU A 177 18.17 0.14 -7.94
C LEU A 177 18.70 -0.32 -9.29
N ILE A 178 19.41 -1.46 -9.29
CA ILE A 178 19.96 -2.07 -10.51
C ILE A 178 19.38 -3.48 -10.65
N GLU A 179 18.70 -3.74 -11.75
CA GLU A 179 18.18 -5.05 -12.13
C GLU A 179 19.08 -5.65 -13.21
N PHE A 180 19.89 -6.64 -12.85
CA PHE A 180 20.72 -7.36 -13.81
C PHE A 180 19.90 -8.38 -14.59
N SER A 181 20.25 -8.65 -15.84
CA SER A 181 19.61 -9.71 -16.64
C SER A 181 19.82 -11.11 -16.05
N GLU A 182 20.97 -11.34 -15.41
CA GLU A 182 21.31 -12.62 -14.80
C GLU A 182 21.63 -12.50 -13.31
N LYS A 183 21.19 -13.49 -12.54
CA LYS A 183 21.49 -13.61 -11.11
C LYS A 183 22.98 -13.78 -10.80
N SER A 184 23.75 -14.37 -11.73
CA SER A 184 25.21 -14.53 -11.64
C SER A 184 25.94 -13.19 -11.45
N SER A 185 25.42 -12.12 -12.05
CA SER A 185 25.96 -10.76 -11.97
C SER A 185 25.98 -10.21 -10.54
N VAL A 186 24.98 -10.58 -9.73
CA VAL A 186 24.93 -10.21 -8.30
C VAL A 186 26.12 -10.82 -7.56
N ALA A 187 26.40 -12.11 -7.79
CA ALA A 187 27.53 -12.80 -7.18
C ALA A 187 28.87 -12.23 -7.68
N SER A 188 28.96 -11.90 -8.97
CA SER A 188 30.13 -11.23 -9.57
C SER A 188 30.44 -9.90 -8.87
N LEU A 189 29.41 -9.07 -8.64
CA LEU A 189 29.57 -7.79 -7.92
C LEU A 189 29.91 -7.99 -6.44
N GLN A 190 29.30 -8.97 -5.77
CA GLN A 190 29.62 -9.31 -4.38
C GLN A 190 31.06 -9.79 -4.21
N ALA A 191 31.61 -10.53 -5.18
CA ALA A 191 32.97 -11.07 -5.13
C ALA A 191 34.05 -9.96 -5.07
N VAL A 192 33.79 -8.79 -5.65
CA VAL A 192 34.69 -7.62 -5.62
C VAL A 192 34.36 -6.63 -4.50
N THR A 193 33.32 -6.89 -3.71
CA THR A 193 32.87 -6.01 -2.63
C THR A 193 33.54 -6.36 -1.30
N GLY A 194 34.22 -5.39 -0.70
CA GLY A 194 34.87 -5.53 0.61
C GLY A 194 33.95 -5.26 1.79
N ILE A 195 34.33 -5.77 2.97
CA ILE A 195 33.74 -5.37 4.26
C ILE A 195 34.33 -4.01 4.66
N PRO A 196 33.53 -3.06 5.17
CA PRO A 196 34.06 -1.81 5.74
C PRO A 196 35.18 -2.09 6.75
N ARG A 197 36.29 -1.35 6.63
CA ARG A 197 37.47 -1.58 7.50
C ARG A 197 37.15 -1.16 8.93
N ALA A 198 37.61 -1.97 9.90
CA ALA A 198 37.35 -1.79 11.33
C ALA A 198 37.91 -0.49 11.94
N ALA A 199 38.73 0.27 11.21
CA ALA A 199 39.32 1.52 11.70
C ALA A 199 38.29 2.65 11.87
N GLU A 200 37.11 2.56 11.25
CA GLU A 200 36.06 3.58 11.35
C GLU A 200 34.86 3.10 12.16
N HIS A 201 34.39 1.85 12.03
CA HIS A 201 33.35 1.25 12.87
C HIS A 201 33.44 -0.29 12.94
N HIS A 202 33.13 -0.90 14.10
CA HIS A 202 32.87 -2.34 14.19
C HIS A 202 31.50 -2.66 13.57
N VAL A 203 31.43 -3.65 12.68
CA VAL A 203 30.21 -4.00 11.93
C VAL A 203 29.83 -5.46 12.09
N VAL A 204 28.53 -5.76 11.98
CA VAL A 204 28.02 -7.13 11.85
C VAL A 204 28.26 -7.58 10.40
N PRO A 205 29.05 -8.65 10.15
CA PRO A 205 29.52 -9.00 8.81
C PRO A 205 28.50 -9.80 7.98
N TYR A 206 27.22 -9.41 8.02
CA TYR A 206 26.19 -9.97 7.13
C TYR A 206 26.35 -9.38 5.72
N LYS A 207 26.80 -10.21 4.77
CA LYS A 207 26.91 -9.81 3.36
C LYS A 207 25.53 -9.79 2.72
N SER A 208 25.17 -8.67 2.10
CA SER A 208 23.84 -8.46 1.51
C SER A 208 23.93 -7.99 0.06
N ARG A 209 22.79 -7.61 -0.52
CA ARG A 209 22.69 -6.93 -1.83
C ARG A 209 22.55 -5.41 -1.69
N LEU A 210 22.91 -4.88 -0.52
CA LEU A 210 23.04 -3.45 -0.25
C LEU A 210 24.51 -3.06 -0.37
N PHE A 211 24.81 -2.12 -1.26
CA PHE A 211 26.16 -1.66 -1.53
C PHE A 211 26.29 -0.16 -1.28
N THR A 212 27.49 0.28 -0.90
CA THR A 212 27.84 1.71 -0.82
C THR A 212 29.01 1.97 -1.73
N PHE A 213 28.83 2.88 -2.69
CA PHE A 213 29.88 3.24 -3.63
C PHE A 213 30.45 4.60 -3.24
N THR A 214 31.77 4.66 -3.09
CA THR A 214 32.52 5.89 -2.80
C THR A 214 33.62 6.09 -3.83
N LEU A 215 33.94 7.35 -4.13
CA LEU A 215 35.06 7.67 -5.01
C LEU A 215 36.36 7.55 -4.22
N LYS A 216 37.36 6.84 -4.76
CA LYS A 216 38.69 6.74 -4.14
C LYS A 216 39.35 8.12 -3.96
N ASN A 217 39.16 9.02 -4.93
CA ASN A 217 39.70 10.39 -4.92
C ASN A 217 38.56 11.41 -5.18
N PRO A 218 37.86 11.91 -4.15
CA PRO A 218 36.71 12.82 -4.31
C PRO A 218 37.06 14.20 -4.87
N GLY A 219 38.31 14.64 -4.66
CA GLY A 219 38.81 15.98 -5.01
C GLY A 219 39.19 16.15 -6.49
N SER A 220 39.41 15.08 -7.25
CA SER A 220 39.95 15.13 -8.61
C SER A 220 38.88 15.05 -9.72
N GLN A 221 37.59 14.91 -9.36
CA GLN A 221 36.50 14.92 -10.34
C GLN A 221 35.79 16.28 -10.34
N ALA A 222 35.78 16.92 -11.51
CA ALA A 222 34.98 18.11 -11.78
C ALA A 222 33.50 17.84 -11.43
N ALA A 223 32.83 18.84 -10.87
CA ALA A 223 31.40 18.75 -10.61
C ALA A 223 30.67 18.63 -11.96
N GLU A 224 30.07 17.48 -12.24
CA GLU A 224 29.17 17.36 -13.40
C GLU A 224 27.83 18.01 -13.07
N GLU A 225 27.38 18.88 -13.97
CA GLU A 225 26.23 19.78 -13.80
C GLU A 225 24.87 19.15 -14.14
N ARG A 226 24.81 17.86 -14.54
CA ARG A 226 23.53 17.23 -14.93
C ARG A 226 22.95 16.41 -13.79
N PRO A 227 21.84 16.84 -13.16
CA PRO A 227 21.17 16.06 -12.13
C PRO A 227 20.62 14.77 -12.74
N VAL A 228 20.80 13.65 -12.04
CA VAL A 228 20.16 12.38 -12.40
C VAL A 228 18.64 12.51 -12.25
N ASN A 229 17.90 11.80 -13.09
CA ASN A 229 16.44 11.75 -12.96
C ASN A 229 16.06 10.94 -11.72
N LEU A 230 15.30 11.54 -10.81
CA LEU A 230 14.91 10.92 -9.54
C LEU A 230 13.45 10.46 -9.61
N SER A 231 13.24 9.16 -9.48
CA SER A 231 11.91 8.56 -9.43
C SER A 231 11.26 8.83 -8.08
N PRO A 232 10.09 9.49 -8.02
CA PRO A 232 9.43 9.82 -6.76
C PRO A 232 8.90 8.56 -6.05
N GLN A 233 9.10 8.49 -4.73
CA GLN A 233 8.62 7.38 -3.90
C GLN A 233 7.40 7.76 -3.03
N PHE A 234 6.99 9.03 -3.10
CA PHE A 234 5.85 9.61 -2.39
C PHE A 234 4.99 10.44 -3.36
N HIS A 235 3.68 10.48 -3.10
CA HIS A 235 2.75 11.31 -3.87
C HIS A 235 2.76 12.76 -3.38
N ILE A 236 2.32 13.69 -4.23
CA ILE A 236 2.15 15.10 -3.85
C ILE A 236 1.13 15.26 -2.70
N PRO A 237 1.29 16.26 -1.81
CA PRO A 237 0.33 16.52 -0.75
C PRO A 237 -0.99 17.11 -1.30
N VAL A 238 -2.07 17.04 -0.52
CA VAL A 238 -3.42 17.41 -0.98
C VAL A 238 -3.50 18.89 -1.41
N ASN A 239 -2.77 19.79 -0.75
CA ASN A 239 -2.73 21.21 -1.10
C ASN A 239 -2.14 21.48 -2.50
N GLU A 240 -1.25 20.62 -3.00
CA GLU A 240 -0.72 20.70 -4.37
C GLU A 240 -1.60 19.96 -5.37
N LEU A 241 -2.33 18.94 -4.91
CA LEU A 241 -3.29 18.19 -5.72
C LEU A 241 -4.52 19.04 -6.07
N ILE A 242 -5.11 19.76 -5.11
CA ILE A 242 -6.35 20.52 -5.31
C ILE A 242 -6.27 21.48 -6.51
N PRO A 243 -5.22 22.31 -6.68
CA PRO A 243 -5.07 23.14 -7.88
C PRO A 243 -5.08 22.34 -9.19
N LYS A 244 -4.41 21.18 -9.24
CA LYS A 244 -4.43 20.30 -10.42
C LYS A 244 -5.84 19.80 -10.72
N LEU A 245 -6.62 19.45 -9.70
CA LEU A 245 -8.01 19.02 -9.87
C LEU A 245 -8.91 20.15 -10.35
N CYS A 246 -8.75 21.37 -9.84
CA CYS A 246 -9.55 22.51 -10.27
C CYS A 246 -9.33 22.88 -11.75
N CYS A 247 -8.16 22.55 -12.31
CA CYS A 247 -7.83 22.76 -13.72
C CYS A 247 -8.36 21.69 -14.69
N ALA A 248 -8.99 20.62 -14.18
CA ALA A 248 -9.58 19.58 -15.02
C ALA A 248 -10.87 20.07 -15.72
N ASP A 249 -11.43 19.24 -16.60
CA ASP A 249 -12.65 19.51 -17.36
C ASP A 249 -13.89 18.75 -16.83
N SER A 250 -13.71 17.66 -16.09
CA SER A 250 -14.80 16.86 -15.51
C SER A 250 -14.41 16.22 -14.17
N ILE A 251 -15.39 15.70 -13.40
CA ILE A 251 -15.11 14.95 -12.17
C ILE A 251 -14.35 13.66 -12.51
N SER A 252 -14.73 12.99 -13.59
CA SER A 252 -13.98 11.85 -14.13
C SER A 252 -12.49 12.17 -14.32
N SER A 253 -12.17 13.27 -15.00
CA SER A 253 -10.79 13.72 -15.20
C SER A 253 -10.08 14.02 -13.87
N GLN A 254 -10.75 14.65 -12.92
CA GLN A 254 -10.20 14.88 -11.57
C GLN A 254 -9.85 13.58 -10.86
N MET A 255 -10.73 12.58 -10.91
CA MET A 255 -10.50 11.28 -10.28
C MET A 255 -9.34 10.52 -10.92
N TYR A 256 -9.17 10.61 -12.24
CA TYR A 256 -8.02 10.03 -12.93
C TYR A 256 -6.71 10.79 -12.66
N ILE A 257 -6.73 12.13 -12.55
CA ILE A 257 -5.57 12.92 -12.11
C ILE A 257 -5.14 12.44 -10.71
N LEU A 258 -6.08 12.33 -9.77
CA LEU A 258 -5.80 11.83 -8.43
C LEU A 258 -5.21 10.42 -8.47
N LEU A 259 -5.80 9.50 -9.23
CA LEU A 259 -5.29 8.13 -9.40
C LEU A 259 -3.84 8.14 -9.90
N ASN A 260 -3.54 8.91 -10.95
CA ASN A 260 -2.22 8.96 -11.56
C ASN A 260 -1.15 9.53 -10.64
N GLU A 261 -1.48 10.57 -9.88
CA GLU A 261 -0.56 11.19 -8.91
C GLU A 261 -0.30 10.28 -7.69
N TYR A 262 -1.24 9.38 -7.36
CA TYR A 262 -1.18 8.61 -6.11
C TYR A 262 -0.74 7.17 -6.31
N GLN A 263 -1.06 6.53 -7.44
CA GLN A 263 -0.78 5.11 -7.67
C GLN A 263 0.72 4.78 -7.58
N LEU A 264 1.03 3.51 -7.26
CA LEU A 264 2.41 3.03 -7.31
C LEU A 264 2.96 3.12 -8.74
N THR A 265 4.17 3.63 -8.87
CA THR A 265 4.92 3.57 -10.14
C THR A 265 5.60 2.22 -10.30
N GLU A 266 6.04 1.92 -11.52
CA GLU A 266 6.80 0.69 -11.82
C GLU A 266 8.08 0.61 -10.97
N GLU A 267 8.80 1.72 -10.81
CA GLU A 267 10.00 1.81 -9.98
C GLU A 267 9.70 1.54 -8.51
N ASN A 268 8.60 2.11 -7.99
CA ASN A 268 8.19 1.88 -6.61
C ASN A 268 7.81 0.41 -6.38
N ILE A 269 7.12 -0.22 -7.35
CA ILE A 269 6.80 -1.65 -7.31
C ILE A 269 8.10 -2.48 -7.27
N LYS A 270 9.05 -2.25 -8.19
CA LYS A 270 10.35 -2.95 -8.18
C LYS A 270 11.06 -2.80 -6.83
N LEU A 271 11.05 -1.60 -6.25
CA LEU A 271 11.66 -1.34 -4.94
C LEU A 271 10.97 -2.12 -3.80
N ARG A 272 9.64 -2.26 -3.83
CA ARG A 272 8.87 -3.05 -2.84
C ARG A 272 9.20 -4.53 -2.90
N TYR A 273 9.28 -5.09 -4.11
CA TYR A 273 9.66 -6.49 -4.29
C TYR A 273 11.13 -6.74 -3.91
N LEU A 274 12.04 -5.80 -4.21
CA LEU A 274 13.42 -5.88 -3.73
C LEU A 274 13.49 -5.86 -2.20
N ALA A 275 12.71 -4.99 -1.52
CA ALA A 275 12.64 -4.99 -0.05
C ALA A 275 12.19 -6.36 0.51
N CYS A 276 11.15 -6.96 -0.07
CA CYS A 276 10.71 -8.32 0.30
C CYS A 276 11.83 -9.35 0.06
N SER A 277 12.53 -9.24 -1.07
CA SER A 277 13.61 -10.16 -1.43
C SER A 277 14.83 -10.03 -0.50
N LEU A 278 15.13 -8.84 0.01
CA LEU A 278 16.18 -8.60 1.00
C LEU A 278 15.81 -9.17 2.37
N VAL A 279 14.55 -8.98 2.81
CA VAL A 279 14.04 -9.59 4.05
C VAL A 279 14.05 -11.12 3.95
N ARG A 280 13.71 -11.67 2.78
CA ARG A 280 13.83 -13.12 2.51
C ARG A 280 15.27 -13.59 2.67
N ASP A 281 16.24 -12.94 2.04
CA ASP A 281 17.65 -13.35 2.15
C ASP A 281 18.13 -13.33 3.60
N PHE A 282 17.69 -12.33 4.37
CA PHE A 282 17.99 -12.24 5.79
C PHE A 282 17.36 -13.38 6.60
N ALA A 283 16.08 -13.68 6.37
CA ALA A 283 15.40 -14.81 7.02
C ALA A 283 16.05 -16.17 6.67
N ARG A 284 16.57 -16.31 5.45
CA ARG A 284 17.26 -17.52 4.98
C ARG A 284 18.55 -17.87 5.71
N ALA A 285 19.12 -16.93 6.47
CA ALA A 285 20.26 -17.22 7.33
C ALA A 285 19.94 -18.30 8.39
N TYR A 286 18.70 -18.31 8.90
CA TYR A 286 18.22 -19.31 9.86
C TYR A 286 17.18 -20.27 9.28
N PHE A 287 16.41 -19.81 8.30
CA PHE A 287 15.27 -20.55 7.73
C PHE A 287 15.42 -20.64 6.20
N PRO A 288 16.24 -21.58 5.68
CA PRO A 288 16.61 -21.62 4.27
C PRO A 288 15.42 -21.62 3.31
N ASP A 289 14.36 -22.34 3.65
CA ASP A 289 13.14 -22.48 2.85
C ASP A 289 12.20 -21.27 2.87
N SER A 290 12.66 -20.15 3.47
CA SER A 290 11.88 -18.92 3.54
C SER A 290 11.61 -18.34 2.15
N THR A 291 10.36 -17.94 1.97
CA THR A 291 9.90 -17.04 0.92
C THR A 291 9.20 -15.85 1.58
N VAL A 292 9.48 -14.64 1.09
CA VAL A 292 8.80 -13.43 1.54
C VAL A 292 8.19 -12.78 0.33
N LYS A 293 6.87 -12.57 0.35
CA LYS A 293 6.18 -11.90 -0.75
C LYS A 293 5.31 -10.77 -0.22
N PRO A 294 5.11 -9.70 -1.02
CA PRO A 294 4.20 -8.64 -0.63
C PRO A 294 2.74 -9.09 -0.75
N PHE A 295 1.90 -8.55 0.12
CA PHE A 295 0.43 -8.63 0.02
C PHE A 295 -0.19 -7.25 0.28
N GLY A 296 -1.52 -7.18 0.33
CA GLY A 296 -2.24 -5.96 0.67
C GLY A 296 -2.06 -4.87 -0.39
N SER A 297 -1.88 -3.63 0.08
CA SER A 297 -1.83 -2.44 -0.79
C SER A 297 -0.70 -2.48 -1.81
N SER A 298 0.38 -3.23 -1.54
CA SER A 298 1.52 -3.31 -2.46
C SER A 298 1.21 -4.08 -3.76
N VAL A 299 0.16 -4.91 -3.79
CA VAL A 299 -0.12 -5.81 -4.93
C VAL A 299 -1.59 -5.88 -5.34
N ASN A 300 -2.51 -5.31 -4.56
CA ASN A 300 -3.94 -5.36 -4.84
C ASN A 300 -4.45 -4.28 -5.80
N THR A 301 -3.56 -3.55 -6.49
CA THR A 301 -3.82 -2.40 -7.39
C THR A 301 -4.32 -1.10 -6.74
N PHE A 302 -4.60 -1.12 -5.43
CA PHE A 302 -5.08 0.03 -4.64
C PHE A 302 -3.97 0.65 -3.77
N GLY A 303 -2.71 0.31 -4.02
CA GLY A 303 -1.56 0.92 -3.36
C GLY A 303 -1.35 2.35 -3.81
N LYS A 304 -1.05 3.23 -2.85
CA LYS A 304 -0.59 4.58 -3.14
C LYS A 304 0.87 4.75 -2.73
N LEU A 305 1.60 5.66 -3.39
CA LEU A 305 2.97 5.98 -3.02
C LEU A 305 3.04 6.36 -1.53
N GLY A 306 4.09 5.87 -0.85
CA GLY A 306 4.26 6.01 0.60
C GLY A 306 3.37 5.09 1.47
N CYS A 307 2.57 4.17 0.91
CA CYS A 307 1.90 3.16 1.73
C CYS A 307 2.87 2.09 2.22
N ASP A 308 2.54 1.45 3.35
CA ASP A 308 3.32 0.37 3.96
C ASP A 308 3.55 -0.81 2.99
N VAL A 309 4.61 -1.59 3.27
CA VAL A 309 4.89 -2.86 2.62
C VAL A 309 4.50 -3.99 3.56
N ASP A 310 3.30 -4.52 3.36
CA ASP A 310 2.82 -5.71 4.05
C ASP A 310 3.49 -6.96 3.44
N MET A 311 4.24 -7.69 4.25
CA MET A 311 5.03 -8.86 3.86
C MET A 311 4.52 -10.10 4.56
N PHE A 312 4.39 -11.20 3.82
CA PHE A 312 4.15 -12.50 4.41
C PHE A 312 5.37 -13.40 4.23
N LEU A 313 5.76 -14.06 5.32
CA LEU A 313 6.75 -15.12 5.36
C LEU A 313 6.05 -16.48 5.26
N ASP A 314 6.56 -17.32 4.36
CA ASP A 314 6.10 -18.68 4.12
C ASP A 314 7.32 -19.61 3.95
N PHE A 315 7.17 -20.88 4.29
CA PHE A 315 8.24 -21.88 4.22
C PHE A 315 7.88 -22.90 3.14
N ARG A 316 8.62 -22.88 2.03
CA ARG A 316 8.42 -23.82 0.92
C ARG A 316 9.73 -24.46 0.56
N ASP A 317 9.68 -25.78 0.38
CA ASP A 317 10.85 -26.57 -0.01
C ASP A 317 11.50 -25.97 -1.26
N ILE A 318 12.78 -25.58 -1.13
CA ILE A 318 13.57 -25.04 -2.24
C ILE A 318 13.86 -26.13 -3.28
N GLN A 319 13.72 -27.41 -2.94
CA GLN A 319 13.92 -28.52 -3.86
C GLN A 319 12.79 -28.58 -4.89
N LYS A 320 12.93 -27.80 -5.96
CA LYS A 320 12.07 -27.83 -7.16
C LYS A 320 12.23 -29.10 -8.01
N HIS A 321 13.06 -30.04 -7.60
CA HIS A 321 13.26 -31.29 -8.33
C HIS A 321 12.35 -32.38 -7.74
N PRO A 322 11.72 -33.21 -8.58
CA PRO A 322 10.94 -34.34 -8.09
C PRO A 322 11.84 -35.21 -7.21
N THR A 323 11.47 -35.34 -5.94
CA THR A 323 12.16 -36.19 -4.98
C THR A 323 12.14 -37.61 -5.53
N LYS A 324 13.30 -38.10 -6.03
CA LYS A 324 13.45 -39.49 -6.45
C LYS A 324 12.98 -40.37 -5.29
N MET A 325 12.21 -41.42 -5.58
CA MET A 325 11.79 -42.38 -4.55
C MET A 325 13.03 -42.80 -3.75
N LYS A 326 13.01 -42.47 -2.46
CA LYS A 326 14.11 -42.79 -1.54
C LYS A 326 14.18 -44.30 -1.46
N LYS A 327 15.23 -44.90 -2.03
CA LYS A 327 15.43 -46.37 -2.11
C LYS A 327 15.78 -47.04 -0.77
N GLY A 328 15.76 -46.29 0.35
CA GLY A 328 16.12 -46.79 1.68
C GLY A 328 14.89 -46.97 2.58
N PRO A 329 14.98 -47.77 3.65
CA PRO A 329 13.85 -48.08 4.53
C PRO A 329 13.51 -46.95 5.53
N PHE A 330 14.30 -45.87 5.57
CA PHE A 330 14.18 -44.83 6.59
C PHE A 330 13.47 -43.59 6.06
N GLU A 331 12.46 -43.14 6.81
CA GLU A 331 12.02 -41.74 6.75
C GLU A 331 13.04 -40.87 7.49
N MET A 332 13.40 -39.74 6.88
CA MET A 332 14.42 -38.83 7.40
C MET A 332 13.81 -37.45 7.57
N GLU A 333 13.71 -36.99 8.81
CA GLU A 333 13.31 -35.63 9.19
C GLU A 333 14.35 -34.98 10.10
N TYR A 334 14.36 -33.64 10.14
CA TYR A 334 15.19 -32.90 11.08
C TYR A 334 14.62 -33.01 12.49
N GLN A 335 15.49 -33.05 13.50
CA GLN A 335 15.06 -32.98 14.90
C GLN A 335 14.54 -31.58 15.22
N MET A 336 13.21 -31.41 15.18
CA MET A 336 12.54 -30.14 15.44
C MET A 336 11.56 -30.28 16.60
N LYS A 337 11.51 -29.27 17.47
CA LYS A 337 10.54 -29.23 18.57
C LYS A 337 9.12 -29.07 18.00
N ARG A 338 8.27 -30.08 18.20
CA ARG A 338 6.83 -30.00 17.90
C ARG A 338 6.16 -29.02 18.87
N LEU A 339 5.46 -28.04 18.33
CA LEU A 339 4.78 -27.01 19.11
C LEU A 339 3.27 -27.29 19.15
N PRO A 340 2.57 -26.90 20.24
CA PRO A 340 1.14 -27.15 20.42
C PRO A 340 0.23 -26.40 19.42
N SER A 341 0.74 -25.36 18.74
CA SER A 341 -0.03 -24.63 17.74
C SER A 341 0.86 -23.91 16.72
N GLU A 342 0.31 -23.72 15.51
CA GLU A 342 0.93 -22.88 14.47
C GLU A 342 1.13 -21.45 14.95
N ARG A 343 0.19 -20.91 15.73
CA ARG A 343 0.31 -19.57 16.31
C ARG A 343 1.57 -19.44 17.16
N LEU A 344 1.87 -20.42 18.01
CA LEU A 344 3.09 -20.38 18.84
C LEU A 344 4.36 -20.50 18.00
N ALA A 345 4.34 -21.31 16.94
CA ALA A 345 5.44 -21.40 15.98
C ALA A 345 5.69 -20.04 15.32
N THR A 346 4.63 -19.41 14.79
CA THR A 346 4.66 -18.06 14.21
C THR A 346 5.24 -17.03 15.17
N GLN A 347 4.78 -16.99 16.42
CA GLN A 347 5.28 -16.04 17.42
C GLN A 347 6.78 -16.21 17.70
N LYS A 348 7.25 -17.46 17.83
CA LYS A 348 8.68 -17.75 18.06
C LYS A 348 9.54 -17.37 16.87
N ILE A 349 9.11 -17.74 15.66
CA ILE A 349 9.79 -17.42 14.40
C ILE A 349 9.89 -15.91 14.24
N LEU A 350 8.77 -15.20 14.34
CA LEU A 350 8.75 -13.74 14.21
C LEU A 350 9.55 -13.03 15.29
N SER A 351 9.57 -13.55 16.53
CA SER A 351 10.42 -12.97 17.57
C SER A 351 11.89 -13.05 17.18
N ILE A 352 12.36 -14.23 16.75
CA ILE A 352 13.76 -14.43 16.36
C ILE A 352 14.12 -13.55 15.17
N ILE A 353 13.27 -13.51 14.14
CA ILE A 353 13.49 -12.67 12.96
C ILE A 353 13.51 -11.19 13.37
N GLY A 354 12.57 -10.74 14.21
CA GLY A 354 12.54 -9.37 14.71
C GLY A 354 13.82 -9.01 15.47
N ASP A 355 14.26 -9.86 16.40
CA ASP A 355 15.50 -9.63 17.15
C ASP A 355 16.73 -9.62 16.24
N CYS A 356 16.78 -10.50 15.24
CA CYS A 356 17.87 -10.52 14.27
C CYS A 356 17.85 -9.27 13.38
N LEU A 357 16.69 -8.82 12.90
CA LEU A 357 16.58 -7.60 12.08
C LEU A 357 17.08 -6.39 12.86
N ASP A 358 16.71 -6.28 14.14
CA ASP A 358 17.06 -5.15 15.00
C ASP A 358 18.56 -5.08 15.31
N ASN A 359 19.20 -6.24 15.53
CA ASN A 359 20.60 -6.29 15.97
C ASN A 359 21.61 -6.51 14.84
N PHE A 360 21.21 -7.19 13.76
CA PHE A 360 22.13 -7.68 12.73
C PHE A 360 21.76 -7.22 11.31
N GLY A 361 20.53 -6.75 11.09
CA GLY A 361 20.04 -6.36 9.79
C GLY A 361 20.62 -5.01 9.34
N PRO A 362 21.25 -4.90 8.15
CA PRO A 362 21.72 -3.62 7.65
C PRO A 362 20.54 -2.71 7.24
N GLY A 363 20.40 -1.56 7.92
CA GLY A 363 19.41 -0.54 7.57
C GLY A 363 17.98 -0.85 8.04
N TYR A 364 17.79 -1.83 8.92
CA TYR A 364 16.52 -2.03 9.61
C TYR A 364 16.52 -1.21 10.91
N SER A 365 15.42 -0.53 11.21
CA SER A 365 15.30 0.27 12.42
C SER A 365 13.87 0.27 12.95
N SER A 366 13.70 0.73 14.19
CA SER A 366 12.38 0.89 14.82
C SER A 366 11.58 -0.42 14.83
N VAL A 367 12.26 -1.53 15.12
CA VAL A 367 11.65 -2.86 15.11
C VAL A 367 10.68 -2.99 16.28
N GLN A 368 9.44 -3.37 16.00
CA GLN A 368 8.37 -3.52 16.98
C GLN A 368 7.71 -4.89 16.82
N LYS A 369 7.86 -5.74 17.84
CA LYS A 369 7.29 -7.09 17.88
C LYS A 369 5.86 -7.05 18.45
N ILE A 370 4.86 -7.17 17.58
CA ILE A 370 3.43 -7.18 17.96
C ILE A 370 2.90 -8.61 17.88
N LEU A 371 3.44 -9.48 18.73
CA LEU A 371 3.23 -10.92 18.63
C LEU A 371 1.89 -11.40 19.20
N ASN A 372 1.23 -10.57 20.03
CA ASN A 372 -0.02 -10.92 20.70
C ASN A 372 -1.27 -10.47 19.93
N ALA A 373 -1.12 -9.74 18.83
CA ALA A 373 -2.24 -9.36 17.97
C ALA A 373 -2.95 -10.60 17.37
N ARG A 374 -4.16 -10.41 16.85
CA ARG A 374 -4.92 -11.48 16.16
C ARG A 374 -4.05 -12.15 15.08
N CYS A 375 -3.41 -11.35 14.24
CA CYS A 375 -2.34 -11.77 13.34
C CYS A 375 -1.00 -11.26 13.92
N PRO A 376 -0.15 -12.13 14.50
CA PRO A 376 1.16 -11.74 14.98
C PRO A 376 2.00 -11.12 13.87
N LEU A 377 2.67 -10.01 14.15
CA LEU A 377 3.50 -9.31 13.16
C LEU A 377 4.70 -8.60 13.79
N VAL A 378 5.67 -8.24 12.96
CA VAL A 378 6.82 -7.39 13.29
C VAL A 378 6.80 -6.17 12.38
N LYS A 379 6.69 -4.98 12.95
CA LYS A 379 6.80 -3.71 12.20
C LYS A 379 8.25 -3.24 12.21
N PHE A 380 8.74 -2.69 11.12
CA PHE A 380 10.07 -2.09 11.04
C PHE A 380 10.16 -1.06 9.92
N SER A 381 11.11 -0.13 10.04
CA SER A 381 11.47 0.79 8.96
C SER A 381 12.71 0.25 8.23
N HIS A 382 12.64 0.14 6.91
CA HIS A 382 13.76 -0.28 6.07
C HIS A 382 14.39 0.97 5.44
N GLN A 383 15.43 1.48 6.11
CA GLN A 383 16.12 2.72 5.76
C GLN A 383 16.62 2.77 4.31
N PRO A 384 17.19 1.71 3.69
CA PRO A 384 17.68 1.78 2.33
C PRO A 384 16.61 2.13 1.28
N THR A 385 15.38 1.63 1.47
CA THR A 385 14.25 1.93 0.58
C THR A 385 13.34 3.04 1.09
N GLY A 386 13.45 3.43 2.36
CA GLY A 386 12.58 4.41 3.01
C GLY A 386 11.18 3.88 3.34
N PHE A 387 10.96 2.56 3.28
CA PHE A 387 9.64 1.97 3.50
C PHE A 387 9.38 1.61 4.96
N GLN A 388 8.13 1.81 5.39
CA GLN A 388 7.58 1.15 6.56
C GLN A 388 7.07 -0.24 6.16
N CYS A 389 7.46 -1.26 6.91
CA CYS A 389 7.19 -2.66 6.58
C CYS A 389 6.55 -3.39 7.75
N ASP A 390 5.64 -4.31 7.43
CA ASP A 390 4.95 -5.18 8.39
C ASP A 390 5.16 -6.64 7.96
N LEU A 391 5.90 -7.43 8.74
CA LEU A 391 6.15 -8.85 8.47
C LEU A 391 5.25 -9.74 9.32
N SER A 392 4.50 -10.64 8.67
CA SER A 392 3.65 -11.65 9.31
C SER A 392 3.91 -13.04 8.72
N VAL A 393 3.47 -14.11 9.39
CA VAL A 393 3.61 -15.50 8.88
C VAL A 393 2.24 -16.03 8.46
N SER A 394 2.20 -16.66 7.29
CA SER A 394 1.09 -17.53 6.84
C SER A 394 -0.33 -16.94 6.98
N ASN A 395 -0.58 -15.76 6.40
CA ASN A 395 -1.94 -15.22 6.27
C ASN A 395 -2.53 -15.50 4.88
N SER A 396 -2.89 -16.76 4.63
CA SER A 396 -3.44 -17.21 3.35
C SER A 396 -4.72 -16.45 2.96
N ILE A 397 -5.55 -16.10 3.95
CA ILE A 397 -6.77 -15.30 3.73
C ILE A 397 -6.42 -13.90 3.22
N ALA A 398 -5.41 -13.22 3.77
CA ALA A 398 -4.99 -11.91 3.30
C ALA A 398 -4.42 -11.94 1.87
N ILE A 399 -3.76 -13.04 1.48
CA ILE A 399 -3.32 -13.25 0.08
C ILE A 399 -4.54 -13.35 -0.83
N LYS A 400 -5.54 -14.17 -0.48
CA LYS A 400 -6.79 -14.30 -1.25
C LYS A 400 -7.58 -12.99 -1.32
N CYS A 401 -7.62 -12.21 -0.24
CA CYS A 401 -8.18 -10.84 -0.26
C CYS A 401 -7.42 -9.92 -1.21
N SER A 402 -6.10 -10.01 -1.26
CA SER A 402 -5.27 -9.18 -2.15
C SER A 402 -5.48 -9.55 -3.61
N GLU A 403 -5.57 -10.85 -3.91
CA GLU A 403 -5.86 -11.38 -5.24
C GLU A 403 -7.28 -11.01 -5.72
N LEU A 404 -8.29 -11.13 -4.85
CA LEU A 404 -9.66 -10.69 -5.16
C LEU A 404 -9.72 -9.19 -5.51
N LEU A 405 -9.06 -8.36 -4.70
CA LEU A 405 -9.00 -6.92 -4.95
C LEU A 405 -8.18 -6.58 -6.20
N TYR A 406 -7.12 -7.34 -6.50
CA TYR A 406 -6.40 -7.24 -7.76
C TYR A 406 -7.32 -7.49 -8.95
N ILE A 407 -8.11 -8.58 -8.92
CA ILE A 407 -9.08 -8.89 -9.96
C ILE A 407 -10.05 -7.72 -10.16
N TYR A 408 -10.70 -7.25 -9.11
CA TYR A 408 -11.66 -6.14 -9.22
C TYR A 408 -11.02 -4.85 -9.75
N GLY A 409 -9.79 -4.53 -9.34
CA GLY A 409 -9.07 -3.37 -9.85
C GLY A 409 -8.65 -3.48 -11.32
N CYS A 410 -8.46 -4.70 -11.83
CA CYS A 410 -8.11 -4.96 -13.23
C CYS A 410 -9.33 -5.07 -14.16
N LEU A 411 -10.52 -5.37 -13.63
CA LEU A 411 -11.73 -5.58 -14.44
C LEU A 411 -12.27 -4.29 -15.07
N ASP A 412 -12.21 -3.16 -14.36
CA ASP A 412 -12.70 -1.88 -14.86
C ASP A 412 -11.91 -0.71 -14.26
N PRO A 413 -11.37 0.23 -15.08
CA PRO A 413 -10.56 1.35 -14.59
C PRO A 413 -11.32 2.28 -13.62
N ARG A 414 -12.66 2.34 -13.72
CA ARG A 414 -13.50 3.12 -12.81
C ARG A 414 -13.39 2.63 -11.38
N VAL A 415 -13.12 1.35 -11.16
CA VAL A 415 -12.95 0.77 -9.80
C VAL A 415 -11.79 1.45 -9.08
N ARG A 416 -10.63 1.54 -9.73
CA ARG A 416 -9.44 2.17 -9.14
C ARG A 416 -9.66 3.66 -8.91
N ALA A 417 -10.19 4.37 -9.91
CA ALA A 417 -10.47 5.81 -9.79
C ALA A 417 -11.42 6.12 -8.61
N LEU A 418 -12.47 5.30 -8.43
CA LEU A 418 -13.43 5.44 -7.33
C LEU A 418 -12.79 5.14 -5.96
N VAL A 419 -12.03 4.04 -5.85
CA VAL A 419 -11.36 3.65 -4.60
C VAL A 419 -10.34 4.69 -4.14
N PHE A 420 -9.50 5.19 -5.04
CA PHE A 420 -8.49 6.19 -4.66
C PHE A 420 -9.12 7.51 -4.22
N SER A 421 -10.13 7.98 -4.96
CA SER A 421 -10.86 9.20 -4.64
C SER A 421 -11.57 9.11 -3.29
N LEU A 422 -12.29 8.02 -3.04
CA LEU A 422 -13.04 7.81 -1.79
C LEU A 422 -12.12 7.55 -0.59
N ARG A 423 -10.95 6.90 -0.78
CA ARG A 423 -9.95 6.79 0.29
C ARG A 423 -9.32 8.14 0.62
N CYS A 424 -9.08 8.99 -0.39
CA CYS A 424 -8.60 10.35 -0.15
C CYS A 424 -9.64 11.17 0.62
N TRP A 425 -10.91 11.14 0.18
CA TRP A 425 -12.06 11.76 0.85
C TRP A 425 -12.20 11.31 2.30
N ALA A 426 -12.18 10.00 2.55
CA ALA A 426 -12.31 9.44 3.89
C ALA A 426 -11.16 9.88 4.82
N ARG A 427 -9.94 10.03 4.28
CA ARG A 427 -8.80 10.57 5.03
C ARG A 427 -8.98 12.06 5.34
N VAL A 428 -9.36 12.88 4.36
CA VAL A 428 -9.56 14.33 4.54
C VAL A 428 -10.60 14.62 5.62
N HIS A 429 -11.69 13.84 5.66
CA HIS A 429 -12.76 14.01 6.66
C HIS A 429 -12.53 13.23 7.96
N GLY A 430 -11.38 12.58 8.11
CA GLY A 430 -11.01 11.84 9.33
C GLY A 430 -11.96 10.68 9.64
N LEU A 431 -12.39 9.95 8.62
CA LEU A 431 -13.18 8.70 8.71
C LEU A 431 -12.27 7.47 8.79
N THR A 432 -11.05 7.59 8.26
CA THR A 432 -9.96 6.60 8.36
C THR A 432 -8.80 7.19 9.16
N ASN A 433 -8.01 6.34 9.82
CA ASN A 433 -6.81 6.74 10.56
C ASN A 433 -5.64 5.78 10.27
N SER A 434 -4.39 6.24 10.42
CA SER A 434 -3.19 5.40 10.35
C SER A 434 -3.01 4.53 11.58
N VAL A 435 -3.55 4.96 12.73
CA VAL A 435 -3.53 4.20 13.98
C VAL A 435 -4.81 3.38 14.10
N PRO A 436 -4.72 2.08 14.48
CA PRO A 436 -5.90 1.26 14.75
C PRO A 436 -6.81 1.88 15.82
N GLY A 437 -8.11 1.72 15.67
CA GLY A 437 -9.10 2.21 16.63
C GLY A 437 -10.52 2.02 16.11
N THR A 438 -11.42 2.96 16.41
CA THR A 438 -12.84 2.86 16.07
C THR A 438 -13.19 3.34 14.65
N TRP A 439 -12.20 3.85 13.92
CA TRP A 439 -12.35 4.35 12.55
C TRP A 439 -12.64 3.23 11.54
N ILE A 440 -13.27 3.58 10.43
CA ILE A 440 -13.41 2.67 9.29
C ILE A 440 -12.00 2.43 8.73
N THR A 441 -11.63 1.16 8.55
CA THR A 441 -10.33 0.82 7.97
C THR A 441 -10.36 1.04 6.45
N ASN A 442 -9.20 1.28 5.82
CA ASN A 442 -9.12 1.36 4.36
C ASN A 442 -9.67 0.10 3.68
N PHE A 443 -9.43 -1.08 4.28
CA PHE A 443 -9.94 -2.35 3.77
C PHE A 443 -11.47 -2.42 3.84
N SER A 444 -12.07 -2.06 4.99
CA SER A 444 -13.53 -2.01 5.15
C SER A 444 -14.17 -1.02 4.16
N LEU A 445 -13.59 0.16 3.99
CA LEU A 445 -14.07 1.16 3.03
C LEU A 445 -13.98 0.63 1.58
N THR A 446 -12.86 0.02 1.20
CA THR A 446 -12.73 -0.61 -0.13
C THR A 446 -13.77 -1.69 -0.34
N MET A 447 -14.09 -2.52 0.65
CA MET A 447 -15.14 -3.53 0.54
C MET A 447 -16.56 -2.93 0.40
N MET A 448 -16.84 -1.79 1.05
CA MET A 448 -18.08 -1.04 0.83
C MET A 448 -18.17 -0.54 -0.62
N ILE A 449 -17.06 -0.07 -1.18
CA ILE A 449 -16.99 0.38 -2.58
C ILE A 449 -17.21 -0.78 -3.54
N MET A 450 -16.57 -1.93 -3.32
CA MET A 450 -16.81 -3.13 -4.14
C MET A 450 -18.29 -3.53 -4.10
N PHE A 451 -18.90 -3.53 -2.92
CA PHE A 451 -20.31 -3.84 -2.78
C PHE A 451 -21.22 -2.87 -3.53
N PHE A 452 -20.95 -1.56 -3.45
CA PHE A 452 -21.66 -0.55 -4.23
C PHE A 452 -21.56 -0.82 -5.74
N LEU A 453 -20.37 -1.18 -6.23
CA LEU A 453 -20.13 -1.50 -7.63
C LEU A 453 -20.84 -2.80 -8.09
N GLN A 454 -20.97 -3.78 -7.20
CA GLN A 454 -21.78 -5.00 -7.43
C GLN A 454 -23.29 -4.70 -7.51
N LYS A 455 -23.73 -3.63 -6.85
CA LYS A 455 -25.14 -3.24 -6.76
C LYS A 455 -25.63 -2.33 -7.89
N ARG A 456 -24.73 -1.89 -8.79
CA ARG A 456 -25.10 -1.10 -9.97
C ARG A 456 -25.99 -1.90 -10.92
N SER A 457 -26.70 -1.20 -11.80
CA SER A 457 -27.61 -1.81 -12.77
C SER A 457 -27.28 -1.36 -14.20
N PRO A 458 -26.54 -2.17 -14.99
CA PRO A 458 -26.00 -3.48 -14.65
C PRO A 458 -24.78 -3.41 -13.71
N PRO A 459 -24.37 -4.50 -13.03
CA PRO A 459 -23.22 -4.50 -12.13
C PRO A 459 -21.91 -4.13 -12.84
N ILE A 460 -21.06 -3.34 -12.19
CA ILE A 460 -19.72 -2.97 -12.73
C ILE A 460 -18.72 -4.11 -12.49
N ILE A 461 -18.81 -4.78 -11.34
CA ILE A 461 -18.00 -5.96 -11.01
C ILE A 461 -18.91 -7.14 -10.60
N PRO A 462 -18.49 -8.39 -10.84
CA PRO A 462 -19.23 -9.56 -10.42
C PRO A 462 -19.21 -9.74 -8.89
N THR A 463 -20.08 -10.61 -8.39
CA THR A 463 -20.02 -11.06 -7.00
C THR A 463 -18.93 -12.10 -6.79
N LEU A 464 -18.47 -12.31 -5.55
CA LEU A 464 -17.48 -13.36 -5.29
C LEU A 464 -18.03 -14.77 -5.57
N ASP A 465 -19.32 -15.03 -5.37
CA ASP A 465 -19.89 -16.33 -5.72
C ASP A 465 -19.90 -16.54 -7.25
N GLN A 466 -20.15 -15.51 -8.05
CA GLN A 466 -20.01 -15.60 -9.52
C GLN A 466 -18.56 -15.86 -9.94
N LEU A 467 -17.57 -15.25 -9.27
CA LEU A 467 -16.16 -15.55 -9.53
C LEU A 467 -15.78 -16.98 -9.11
N LYS A 468 -16.39 -17.51 -8.04
CA LYS A 468 -16.24 -18.91 -7.62
C LYS A 468 -16.82 -19.88 -8.65
N GLU A 469 -17.99 -19.59 -9.22
CA GLU A 469 -18.61 -20.42 -10.26
C GLU A 469 -17.77 -20.52 -11.54
N LEU A 470 -16.95 -19.51 -11.84
CA LEU A 470 -16.02 -19.49 -12.98
C LEU A 470 -14.67 -20.17 -12.70
N ALA A 471 -14.43 -20.62 -11.48
CA ALA A 471 -13.17 -21.23 -11.07
C ALA A 471 -13.07 -22.68 -11.58
N ASP A 472 -11.91 -23.07 -12.12
CA ASP A 472 -11.68 -24.47 -12.49
C ASP A 472 -11.04 -25.26 -11.33
N GLU A 473 -10.78 -26.55 -11.54
CA GLU A 473 -10.03 -27.41 -10.61
C GLU A 473 -8.67 -26.82 -10.17
N LYS A 474 -7.97 -26.12 -11.07
CA LYS A 474 -6.66 -25.49 -10.77
C LYS A 474 -6.78 -24.30 -9.80
N ASP A 475 -7.97 -23.70 -9.70
CA ASP A 475 -8.24 -22.51 -8.88
C ASP A 475 -8.77 -22.90 -7.49
N LYS A 476 -9.00 -24.19 -7.25
CA LYS A 476 -9.54 -24.71 -5.99
C LYS A 476 -8.61 -24.39 -4.84
N HIS A 477 -9.16 -23.73 -3.82
CA HIS A 477 -8.42 -23.35 -2.64
C HIS A 477 -9.32 -23.34 -1.39
N VAL A 478 -9.04 -24.23 -0.44
CA VAL A 478 -9.78 -24.32 0.82
C VAL A 478 -8.84 -23.92 1.96
N ILE A 479 -9.27 -22.96 2.78
CA ILE A 479 -8.50 -22.46 3.92
C ILE A 479 -9.36 -22.60 5.18
N GLY A 480 -8.89 -23.34 6.18
CA GLY A 480 -9.59 -23.46 7.46
C GLY A 480 -11.02 -24.00 7.35
N GLY A 481 -11.29 -24.87 6.36
CA GLY A 481 -12.63 -25.39 6.07
C GLY A 481 -13.51 -24.50 5.20
N TYR A 482 -13.08 -23.27 4.89
CA TYR A 482 -13.80 -22.36 4.00
C TYR A 482 -13.32 -22.47 2.56
N ASP A 483 -14.27 -22.58 1.64
CA ASP A 483 -13.99 -22.53 0.21
C ASP A 483 -13.68 -21.10 -0.25
N CYS A 484 -12.40 -20.88 -0.55
CA CYS A 484 -11.82 -19.61 -0.99
C CYS A 484 -11.48 -19.63 -2.49
N SER A 485 -12.08 -20.55 -3.25
CA SER A 485 -11.85 -20.69 -4.69
C SER A 485 -12.54 -19.56 -5.46
N PHE A 486 -11.84 -19.02 -6.45
CA PHE A 486 -12.37 -18.08 -7.44
C PHE A 486 -11.44 -18.05 -8.65
N VAL A 487 -11.99 -17.71 -9.81
CA VAL A 487 -11.27 -17.68 -11.09
C VAL A 487 -10.03 -16.77 -11.03
N SER A 488 -8.88 -17.28 -11.44
CA SER A 488 -7.63 -16.50 -11.51
C SER A 488 -7.41 -15.82 -12.86
N ASP A 489 -8.03 -16.35 -13.91
CA ASP A 489 -7.89 -15.89 -15.30
C ASP A 489 -8.96 -14.84 -15.63
N LEU A 490 -8.52 -13.59 -15.75
CA LEU A 490 -9.38 -12.44 -16.04
C LEU A 490 -10.12 -12.57 -17.37
N SER A 491 -9.59 -13.31 -18.34
CA SER A 491 -10.21 -13.45 -19.68
C SER A 491 -11.53 -14.22 -19.65
N LYS A 492 -11.76 -15.03 -18.61
CA LYS A 492 -13.01 -15.76 -18.41
C LYS A 492 -14.15 -14.90 -17.87
N ILE A 493 -13.82 -13.72 -17.36
CA ILE A 493 -14.80 -12.81 -16.77
C ILE A 493 -15.34 -11.90 -17.88
N LYS A 494 -16.65 -11.95 -18.12
CA LYS A 494 -17.28 -11.09 -19.12
C LYS A 494 -17.16 -9.62 -18.71
N PRO A 495 -16.71 -8.72 -19.60
CA PRO A 495 -16.70 -7.29 -19.33
C PRO A 495 -18.10 -6.77 -18.97
N THR A 496 -18.16 -5.79 -18.08
CA THR A 496 -19.44 -5.16 -17.72
C THR A 496 -20.04 -4.43 -18.92
N LYS A 497 -21.38 -4.39 -18.96
CA LYS A 497 -22.15 -3.57 -19.91
C LYS A 497 -22.52 -2.20 -19.32
N ASN A 498 -22.11 -1.93 -18.10
CA ASN A 498 -22.40 -0.67 -17.41
C ASN A 498 -21.55 0.45 -18.03
N ASN A 499 -22.20 1.54 -18.39
CA ASN A 499 -21.60 2.72 -19.01
C ASN A 499 -21.76 4.01 -18.16
N GLU A 500 -22.14 3.88 -16.90
CA GLU A 500 -22.23 5.02 -15.97
C GLU A 500 -20.87 5.73 -15.84
N THR A 501 -20.89 7.06 -15.84
CA THR A 501 -19.68 7.87 -15.71
C THR A 501 -19.17 7.88 -14.27
N LEU A 502 -17.89 8.26 -14.08
CA LEU A 502 -17.34 8.44 -12.73
C LEU A 502 -18.04 9.58 -11.97
N ASP A 503 -18.52 10.61 -12.68
CA ASP A 503 -19.33 11.69 -12.14
C ASP A 503 -20.60 11.15 -11.47
N GLU A 504 -21.33 10.27 -12.17
CA GLU A 504 -22.52 9.59 -11.64
C GLU A 504 -22.16 8.68 -10.47
N LEU A 505 -21.18 7.80 -10.64
CA LEU A 505 -20.81 6.79 -9.64
C LEU A 505 -20.33 7.40 -8.31
N LEU A 506 -19.61 8.53 -8.36
CA LEU A 506 -19.15 9.22 -7.14
C LEU A 506 -20.33 9.80 -6.37
N CYS A 507 -21.23 10.53 -7.06
CA CYS A 507 -22.45 11.07 -6.46
C CYS A 507 -23.32 9.97 -5.88
N ASP A 508 -23.54 8.91 -6.65
CA ASP A 508 -24.39 7.78 -6.29
C ASP A 508 -23.83 6.97 -5.12
N PHE A 509 -22.51 6.86 -4.99
CA PHE A 509 -21.89 6.22 -3.82
C PHE A 509 -22.28 6.96 -2.54
N PHE A 510 -22.15 8.29 -2.55
CA PHE A 510 -22.51 9.12 -1.41
C PHE A 510 -24.01 9.08 -1.11
N GLN A 511 -24.85 9.11 -2.16
CA GLN A 511 -26.29 8.99 -2.00
C GLN A 511 -26.70 7.61 -1.46
N TYR A 512 -26.11 6.52 -1.97
CA TYR A 512 -26.42 5.16 -1.56
C TYR A 512 -26.09 4.97 -0.08
N PHE A 513 -24.85 5.22 0.32
CA PHE A 513 -24.42 5.01 1.71
C PHE A 513 -24.90 6.10 2.67
N GLY A 514 -25.25 7.29 2.18
CA GLY A 514 -25.96 8.29 2.96
C GLY A 514 -27.38 7.84 3.36
N ASN A 515 -28.00 6.92 2.62
CA ASN A 515 -29.37 6.45 2.85
C ASN A 515 -29.47 4.97 3.25
N PHE A 516 -28.34 4.25 3.32
CA PHE A 516 -28.29 2.84 3.70
C PHE A 516 -28.74 2.60 5.15
N ASP A 517 -29.62 1.63 5.39
CA ASP A 517 -30.07 1.27 6.74
C ASP A 517 -29.09 0.32 7.43
N PHE A 518 -27.99 0.89 7.96
CA PHE A 518 -26.96 0.15 8.70
C PHE A 518 -27.48 -0.53 9.98
N ARG A 519 -28.67 -0.17 10.48
CA ARG A 519 -29.23 -0.83 11.67
C ARG A 519 -29.72 -2.23 11.34
N LYS A 520 -30.40 -2.40 10.20
CA LYS A 520 -31.00 -3.67 9.78
C LYS A 520 -30.07 -4.48 8.87
N ASN A 521 -29.39 -3.79 7.95
CA ASN A 521 -28.71 -4.45 6.84
C ASN A 521 -27.20 -4.60 7.09
N SER A 522 -26.67 -5.68 6.56
CA SER A 522 -25.25 -5.99 6.45
C SER A 522 -24.84 -6.13 4.98
N ILE A 523 -23.54 -5.95 4.73
CA ILE A 523 -22.95 -5.90 3.39
C ILE A 523 -22.31 -7.26 3.06
N ASN A 524 -22.91 -8.01 2.13
CA ASN A 524 -22.42 -9.33 1.72
C ASN A 524 -21.89 -9.30 0.27
N LEU A 525 -20.56 -9.32 0.12
CA LEU A 525 -19.88 -9.28 -1.18
C LEU A 525 -19.92 -10.60 -1.96
N ARG A 526 -20.20 -11.72 -1.28
CA ARG A 526 -20.37 -13.02 -1.92
C ARG A 526 -21.64 -13.05 -2.77
N LYS A 527 -22.73 -12.56 -2.17
CA LYS A 527 -24.05 -12.50 -2.79
C LYS A 527 -24.31 -11.21 -3.56
N GLY A 528 -23.53 -10.14 -3.33
CA GLY A 528 -23.79 -8.80 -3.86
C GLY A 528 -25.13 -8.22 -3.37
N LYS A 529 -25.52 -8.57 -2.14
CA LYS A 529 -26.83 -8.21 -1.57
C LYS A 529 -26.73 -7.68 -0.15
N GLU A 530 -27.72 -6.86 0.20
CA GLU A 530 -28.02 -6.47 1.57
C GLU A 530 -28.72 -7.65 2.25
N VAL A 531 -28.24 -8.05 3.43
CA VAL A 531 -28.82 -9.16 4.20
C VAL A 531 -28.93 -8.79 5.67
N ASN A 532 -29.83 -9.44 6.40
CA ASN A 532 -29.96 -9.22 7.85
C ASN A 532 -28.63 -9.47 8.58
N LYS A 533 -28.38 -8.70 9.63
CA LYS A 533 -27.14 -8.78 10.40
C LYS A 533 -27.09 -10.05 11.25
N PRO A 534 -25.99 -10.83 11.18
CA PRO A 534 -25.82 -12.01 12.04
C PRO A 534 -25.63 -11.65 13.52
N GLU A 535 -24.95 -10.54 13.80
CA GLU A 535 -24.73 -10.01 15.16
C GLU A 535 -24.94 -8.49 15.19
N SER A 536 -25.25 -7.97 16.38
CA SER A 536 -25.40 -6.53 16.60
C SER A 536 -24.03 -5.84 16.56
N SER A 537 -23.83 -4.99 15.56
CA SER A 537 -22.64 -4.15 15.39
C SER A 537 -23.03 -2.94 14.55
N PRO A 538 -22.56 -1.71 14.81
CA PRO A 538 -22.94 -0.53 14.03
C PRO A 538 -22.79 -0.72 12.52
N LEU A 539 -21.61 -1.17 12.07
CA LEU A 539 -21.32 -1.48 10.67
C LEU A 539 -20.96 -2.97 10.53
N TYR A 540 -21.71 -3.69 9.71
CA TYR A 540 -21.47 -5.12 9.47
C TYR A 540 -21.13 -5.38 8.00
N ILE A 541 -19.87 -5.75 7.76
CA ILE A 541 -19.38 -6.17 6.45
C ILE A 541 -18.84 -7.58 6.60
N TRP A 542 -19.41 -8.52 5.84
CA TRP A 542 -19.02 -9.91 5.88
C TRP A 542 -17.59 -10.06 5.35
N ASN A 543 -16.74 -10.80 6.08
CA ASN A 543 -15.46 -11.25 5.52
C ASN A 543 -15.76 -12.22 4.37
N PRO A 544 -15.27 -11.96 3.15
CA PRO A 544 -15.61 -12.75 1.97
C PRO A 544 -15.15 -14.21 2.04
N PHE A 545 -14.14 -14.52 2.87
CA PHE A 545 -13.55 -15.86 2.95
C PHE A 545 -13.75 -16.57 4.30
N GLU A 546 -13.99 -15.82 5.38
CA GLU A 546 -14.34 -16.37 6.70
C GLU A 546 -15.74 -15.85 7.10
N GLN A 547 -16.80 -16.59 6.73
CA GLN A 547 -18.16 -16.04 6.71
C GLN A 547 -18.72 -15.63 8.09
N ASP A 548 -18.17 -16.16 9.18
CA ASP A 548 -18.61 -15.84 10.54
C ASP A 548 -18.00 -14.53 11.08
N LEU A 549 -17.22 -13.80 10.27
CA LEU A 549 -16.48 -12.63 10.72
C LEU A 549 -16.94 -11.33 10.09
N ASN A 550 -17.08 -10.31 10.94
CA ASN A 550 -17.27 -8.92 10.55
C ASN A 550 -15.94 -8.19 10.42
N ILE A 551 -15.58 -7.74 9.22
CA ILE A 551 -14.32 -7.00 8.99
C ILE A 551 -14.35 -5.56 9.53
N SER A 552 -15.52 -5.06 9.91
CA SER A 552 -15.73 -3.73 10.49
C SER A 552 -16.18 -3.76 11.95
N LYS A 553 -15.92 -4.87 12.66
CA LYS A 553 -16.31 -5.03 14.08
C LYS A 553 -15.74 -3.95 15.00
N ASN A 554 -14.62 -3.33 14.62
CA ASN A 554 -14.00 -2.23 15.35
C ASN A 554 -14.79 -0.91 15.27
N VAL A 555 -15.67 -0.74 14.27
CA VAL A 555 -16.35 0.52 13.99
C VAL A 555 -17.48 0.73 14.99
N ASN A 556 -17.45 1.86 15.70
CA ASN A 556 -18.48 2.23 16.67
C ASN A 556 -19.56 3.13 16.05
N GLN A 557 -20.66 3.32 16.78
CA GLN A 557 -21.82 4.08 16.30
C GLN A 557 -21.49 5.54 15.94
N PRO A 558 -20.72 6.31 16.75
CA PRO A 558 -20.34 7.67 16.39
C PRO A 558 -19.53 7.78 15.09
N GLN A 559 -18.60 6.84 14.83
CA GLN A 559 -17.81 6.87 13.59
C GLN A 559 -18.67 6.53 12.36
N LEU A 560 -19.63 5.60 12.50
CA LEU A 560 -20.58 5.30 11.45
C LEU A 560 -21.51 6.49 11.15
N GLU A 561 -22.06 7.12 12.18
CA GLU A 561 -22.92 8.31 12.02
C GLU A 561 -22.16 9.47 11.38
N LYS A 562 -20.90 9.66 11.76
CA LYS A 562 -20.01 10.62 11.09
C LYS A 562 -19.83 10.30 9.62
N PHE A 563 -19.57 9.03 9.26
CA PHE A 563 -19.48 8.60 7.87
C PHE A 563 -20.75 8.93 7.08
N VAL A 564 -21.93 8.60 7.64
CA VAL A 564 -23.24 8.89 6.99
C VAL A 564 -23.45 10.39 6.82
N ALA A 565 -23.14 11.20 7.84
CA ALA A 565 -23.29 12.65 7.77
C ALA A 565 -22.39 13.26 6.68
N VAL A 566 -21.12 12.85 6.63
CA VAL A 566 -20.16 13.33 5.61
C VAL A 566 -20.57 12.86 4.21
N ALA A 567 -21.08 11.63 4.06
CA ALA A 567 -21.59 11.13 2.78
C ALA A 567 -22.79 11.96 2.29
N ARG A 568 -23.77 12.25 3.17
CA ARG A 568 -24.92 13.10 2.82
C ARG A 568 -24.51 14.52 2.40
N GLU A 569 -23.58 15.13 3.14
CA GLU A 569 -23.08 16.47 2.80
C GLU A 569 -22.33 16.44 1.46
N SER A 570 -21.52 15.40 1.21
CA SER A 570 -20.79 15.24 -0.06
C SER A 570 -21.74 15.10 -1.25
N ALA A 571 -22.81 14.30 -1.10
CA ALA A 571 -23.86 14.18 -2.13
C ALA A 571 -24.54 15.52 -2.38
N TRP A 572 -24.86 16.27 -1.32
CA TRP A 572 -25.50 17.59 -1.43
C TRP A 572 -24.62 18.62 -2.16
N ILE A 573 -23.32 18.66 -1.87
CA ILE A 573 -22.36 19.54 -2.55
C ILE A 573 -22.34 19.25 -4.05
N LEU A 574 -22.18 17.97 -4.43
CA LEU A 574 -22.08 17.58 -5.84
C LEU A 574 -23.39 17.76 -6.62
N GLN A 575 -24.54 17.74 -5.96
CA GLN A 575 -25.85 17.97 -6.59
C GLN A 575 -26.19 19.45 -6.76
N LYS A 576 -25.70 20.33 -5.87
CA LYS A 576 -26.05 21.76 -5.88
C LYS A 576 -25.02 22.66 -6.54
N GLU A 577 -23.81 22.17 -6.81
CA GLU A 577 -22.77 22.99 -7.43
C GLU A 577 -23.12 23.38 -8.88
N ASP A 578 -22.97 24.67 -9.21
CA ASP A 578 -22.82 25.10 -10.60
C ASP A 578 -21.33 25.04 -10.96
N LYS A 579 -20.93 23.93 -11.58
CA LYS A 579 -19.54 23.68 -12.00
C LYS A 579 -18.98 24.85 -12.82
N THR A 580 -19.78 25.42 -13.72
CA THR A 580 -19.34 26.48 -14.64
C THR A 580 -19.03 27.77 -13.88
N GLN A 581 -19.91 28.13 -12.94
CA GLN A 581 -19.72 29.32 -12.12
C GLN A 581 -18.50 29.19 -11.19
N GLN A 582 -18.28 28.00 -10.63
CA GLN A 582 -17.14 27.77 -9.73
C GLN A 582 -15.80 27.78 -10.43
N MET A 583 -15.72 27.27 -11.67
CA MET A 583 -14.51 27.38 -12.49
C MET A 583 -14.15 28.84 -12.79
N ILE A 584 -15.14 29.68 -13.10
CA ILE A 584 -14.95 31.12 -13.35
C ILE A 584 -14.45 31.83 -12.08
N ASN A 585 -15.03 31.49 -10.93
CA ASN A 585 -14.67 32.08 -9.63
C ASN A 585 -13.37 31.51 -9.03
N LYS A 586 -12.74 30.53 -9.68
CA LYS A 586 -11.57 29.79 -9.19
C LYS A 586 -11.80 29.10 -7.84
N GLU A 587 -13.04 28.71 -7.56
CA GLU A 587 -13.37 27.92 -6.36
C GLU A 587 -13.19 26.41 -6.61
N PRO A 588 -12.92 25.61 -5.57
CA PRO A 588 -12.94 24.15 -5.68
C PRO A 588 -14.32 23.64 -6.13
N TRP A 589 -14.33 22.75 -7.14
CA TRP A 589 -15.53 22.16 -7.72
C TRP A 589 -15.36 20.64 -7.92
N GLY A 590 -16.45 19.90 -8.02
CA GLY A 590 -16.43 18.47 -8.25
C GLY A 590 -15.73 17.70 -7.13
N LEU A 591 -14.81 16.81 -7.49
CA LEU A 591 -13.98 16.07 -6.54
C LEU A 591 -13.20 17.02 -5.60
N ALA A 592 -12.70 18.15 -6.12
CA ALA A 592 -11.94 19.10 -5.30
C ALA A 592 -12.79 19.69 -4.16
N ALA A 593 -14.07 19.94 -4.39
CA ALA A 593 -15.00 20.47 -3.39
C ALA A 593 -15.27 19.49 -2.24
N VAL A 594 -15.23 18.18 -2.50
CA VAL A 594 -15.39 17.15 -1.45
C VAL A 594 -14.06 16.69 -0.84
N LEU A 595 -12.91 17.13 -1.37
CA LEU A 595 -11.56 16.88 -0.83
C LEU A 595 -11.02 18.04 0.03
N ILE A 596 -11.90 18.96 0.44
CA ILE A 596 -11.61 19.99 1.44
C ILE A 596 -12.47 19.75 2.70
N PRO A 597 -11.96 20.00 3.92
CA PRO A 597 -12.74 19.86 5.14
C PRO A 597 -13.98 20.77 5.13
N PHE A 598 -15.14 20.21 5.48
CA PHE A 598 -16.39 20.98 5.58
C PHE A 598 -16.28 22.04 6.68
N GLY A 599 -16.74 23.27 6.40
CA GLY A 599 -16.85 24.34 7.41
C GLY A 599 -15.68 25.32 7.52
N LYS A 600 -14.68 25.29 6.64
CA LYS A 600 -13.77 26.45 6.45
C LYS A 600 -14.45 27.63 5.73
N SER A 601 -15.68 27.43 5.26
CA SER A 601 -16.64 28.46 4.85
C SER A 601 -17.86 28.42 5.80
N ASN A 602 -17.77 29.16 6.90
CA ASN A 602 -18.86 29.60 7.79
C ASN A 602 -19.57 28.55 8.72
N PRO A 603 -19.30 28.55 10.05
CA PRO A 603 -19.88 27.62 11.03
C PRO A 603 -21.42 27.70 11.24
N ASN A 604 -22.05 28.80 10.87
CA ASN A 604 -23.48 29.03 11.13
C ASN A 604 -24.43 28.23 10.23
N ALA A 605 -23.93 27.64 9.16
CA ALA A 605 -24.77 26.92 8.20
C ALA A 605 -25.16 25.50 8.67
N MET A 606 -24.38 24.90 9.58
CA MET A 606 -24.55 23.50 9.98
C MET A 606 -25.80 23.23 10.83
N LYS A 607 -26.30 24.25 11.56
CA LYS A 607 -27.46 24.12 12.46
C LYS A 607 -28.82 24.34 11.78
N SER A 608 -28.89 25.07 10.66
CA SER A 608 -30.16 25.24 9.93
C SER A 608 -30.37 24.16 8.84
N ARG A 609 -29.29 23.53 8.36
CA ARG A 609 -29.28 22.61 7.21
C ARG A 609 -29.82 21.20 7.50
N THR A 610 -29.85 20.76 8.75
CA THR A 610 -30.41 19.43 9.13
C THR A 610 -31.94 19.38 9.12
N LYS A 611 -32.63 20.53 9.13
CA LYS A 611 -34.11 20.58 9.13
C LYS A 611 -34.75 20.64 7.74
N GLY A 612 -34.00 21.02 6.69
CA GLY A 612 -34.56 21.23 5.34
C GLY A 612 -34.84 19.94 4.55
N ILE A 613 -34.02 18.92 4.72
CA ILE A 613 -34.00 17.71 3.86
C ILE A 613 -35.25 16.83 4.07
N GLY A 614 -35.81 16.81 5.28
CA GLY A 614 -37.06 16.11 5.56
C GLY A 614 -38.28 16.75 4.88
N SER A 615 -38.29 18.07 4.69
CA SER A 615 -39.46 18.80 4.21
C SER A 615 -39.67 18.68 2.69
N GLU A 616 -38.59 18.77 1.91
CA GLU A 616 -38.68 18.75 0.44
C GLU A 616 -39.00 17.34 -0.12
N THR A 617 -38.44 16.30 0.51
CA THR A 617 -38.71 14.90 0.15
C THR A 617 -40.16 14.50 0.49
N ILE A 618 -40.69 15.01 1.62
CA ILE A 618 -42.09 14.83 2.01
C ILE A 618 -43.04 15.61 1.09
N LYS A 619 -42.64 16.81 0.63
CA LYS A 619 -43.40 17.59 -0.36
C LYS A 619 -43.49 16.88 -1.71
N SER A 620 -42.37 16.36 -2.21
CA SER A 620 -42.33 15.57 -3.45
C SER A 620 -43.19 14.31 -3.40
N LEU A 621 -43.19 13.60 -2.26
CA LEU A 621 -44.05 12.44 -2.03
C LEU A 621 -45.54 12.82 -1.90
N LEU A 622 -45.85 13.92 -1.20
CA LEU A 622 -47.23 14.42 -1.06
C LEU A 622 -47.81 14.93 -2.38
N ASP A 623 -47.00 15.56 -3.22
CA ASP A 623 -47.44 16.05 -4.53
C ASP A 623 -47.60 14.89 -5.53
N SER A 624 -46.85 13.79 -5.35
CA SER A 624 -47.05 12.54 -6.10
C SER A 624 -48.32 11.78 -5.68
N LEU A 625 -48.81 11.98 -4.45
CA LEU A 625 -50.06 11.39 -3.96
C LEU A 625 -51.31 12.20 -4.35
N LYS A 626 -51.14 13.48 -4.71
CA LYS A 626 -52.24 14.37 -5.13
C LYS A 626 -52.61 14.26 -6.61
N SER A 627 -51.84 13.53 -7.42
CA SER A 627 -52.03 13.44 -8.88
C SER A 627 -52.85 12.23 -9.35
N VAL A 628 -53.55 11.51 -8.47
CA VAL A 628 -54.48 10.44 -8.87
C VAL A 628 -55.90 11.00 -9.04
N PRO A 629 -56.51 10.97 -10.24
CA PRO A 629 -57.88 11.45 -10.43
C PRO A 629 -58.88 10.46 -9.84
N SER A 630 -59.81 10.96 -9.01
CA SER A 630 -60.94 10.18 -8.51
C SER A 630 -61.97 9.95 -9.63
N SER A 631 -62.24 8.71 -9.98
CA SER A 631 -63.49 8.33 -10.65
C SER A 631 -64.42 7.68 -9.62
N ARG A 632 -65.53 8.36 -9.32
CA ARG A 632 -66.64 7.84 -8.53
C ARG A 632 -67.51 6.97 -9.42
N GLY A 633 -67.79 5.75 -8.98
CA GLY A 633 -68.90 4.91 -9.43
C GLY A 633 -69.57 4.31 -8.21
N LYS A 634 -70.84 4.68 -7.97
CA LYS A 634 -71.70 4.17 -6.89
C LYS A 634 -72.10 2.73 -7.19
N GLN A 635 -72.11 1.86 -6.17
CA GLN A 635 -73.18 0.88 -5.97
C GLN A 635 -73.22 0.43 -4.50
N THR A 636 -74.40 0.59 -3.94
CA THR A 636 -74.88 0.14 -2.63
C THR A 636 -75.19 -1.35 -2.66
N GLU A 637 -74.84 -2.11 -1.63
CA GLU A 637 -75.74 -3.07 -0.96
C GLU A 637 -75.14 -3.64 0.33
N ALA A 638 -76.04 -4.05 1.21
CA ALA A 638 -75.86 -4.34 2.63
C ALA A 638 -75.60 -5.83 2.92
N LEU A 639 -75.57 -6.16 4.24
CA LEU A 639 -75.38 -7.47 4.90
C LEU A 639 -73.91 -7.72 5.28
N GLY A 640 -73.53 -8.08 6.50
CA GLY A 640 -74.25 -8.50 7.69
C GLY A 640 -73.22 -9.05 8.68
N CYS A 641 -73.45 -8.81 9.96
CA CYS A 641 -72.62 -9.19 11.10
C CYS A 641 -72.27 -10.70 11.14
N MET A 642 -71.03 -11.07 11.48
CA MET A 642 -70.78 -12.20 12.39
C MET A 642 -69.34 -12.20 12.94
N ILE A 643 -69.27 -12.10 14.26
CA ILE A 643 -68.14 -12.38 15.15
C ILE A 643 -68.07 -13.91 15.32
N VAL A 644 -66.90 -14.55 15.17
CA VAL A 644 -66.54 -15.77 15.93
C VAL A 644 -65.02 -15.82 16.16
N GLU A 645 -64.68 -16.23 17.37
CA GLU A 645 -63.38 -16.32 18.04
C GLU A 645 -62.41 -17.38 17.46
N ALA A 646 -61.17 -17.32 17.99
CA ALA A 646 -60.02 -18.19 17.75
C ALA A 646 -60.26 -19.69 18.11
N PRO A 647 -59.31 -20.60 17.84
CA PRO A 647 -58.22 -20.78 18.81
C PRO A 647 -56.84 -21.17 18.25
N VAL A 648 -55.90 -21.03 19.18
CA VAL A 648 -54.51 -21.47 19.29
C VAL A 648 -54.27 -22.93 18.85
N ALA A 649 -53.15 -23.14 18.16
CA ALA A 649 -52.23 -24.27 18.31
C ALA A 649 -50.81 -23.83 17.97
#